data_AF-A0A939A463-F1
#
_entry.id   AF-A0A939A463-F1
#
_cell.length_a   1.000
_cell.length_b   1.000
_cell.length_c   1.000
_cell.angle_alpha   90.00
_cell.angle_beta   90.00
_cell.angle_gamma   90.00
#
_symmetry.space_group_name_H-M   'P 1'
#
loop_
_entity.id
_entity.type
_entity.pdbx_description
1 polymer ?
#
loop_
_entity_poly.entity_id
_entity_poly.type
_entity_poly.pdbx_seq_one_letter_code
_entity_poly.pdbx_strand_id
1 'polypeptide(L)'
;MVNIIGTNGKDTLLGSEGADTINAKVGDDIINGKNGNDLLSGDAGNDTLIGGAGNDTLLGDTDNDSLRGGTDNDSLRGGTGNNLVGGDEGNDTLDAAYSSGNNILSGDAGNDYLDISYSVGNNTVSGKDGDDSFYADEVQGRNTLNGGAGNDTFYLSASKTAPSSLTTQSVNGETGEDYLSVYYTRATKGITTTFDAATNTGSIRAGTNQINYNNIEQLEIRGTTYADFIVGSNGNDLLFGGSSGNDLNYGNDTIFGGEGNDCLNVDYSTSDNILNGGVGNDQFSATSSTGDNILNGEDGNDNLSASKTDGNNTLNGGAGDDQLNANYSTGDNILNGGDGNDSLSASRDYDYSASFTSGNNTLNGGAGDDKLSVNYSTGDNILNGEDGNDSFFASGYYDDKKAQGTFGNNIFNGGNGNDSFSFVLYTSPPSLATQTVDGGTGNDLLSVSYVYPSGGITTTFNAATNTGSIRAGTDLINYKNIEGLHISGTVYNDLIVGSNGNDTLSLYGSSSGNDTIDGGKGDDLLEAYYYSNSSGGEGITSTFNAVTNTGSITSGTNQVSYKNIERLNISGTAYNDLIVGGNGNDTLTGCDRGKDTIDGGKGDDLLSFYNYSIGQGITSTFNAATNTGSITAGPNQVSYKNIEQLNISGTNYDDLIVGSNGNDTLAGGQGNNTILGGAGKDYLSADYSNGNNSLSGGDDNDSLNVSGSYDDYRGDFYLDAISGKNTLNGGAGDDNLVTNYSSGNNLLNGGDGNDTLTAAGSASLYSLYGAYTVSGNSTLNGGANDDRLIVDYSSGNNLLDGGDGNDTLTASGASGKNTFQGGKGNDNLYGGAGTDTFVFNSFNEGVDSIYNFNAINELIQVSAAGFGGALSSGLLSASSFTLGTSATTSNQRFIYNNTTGALYFDQDGSAGGFTQVQFAQLSGGVSLSQNNFLVV
;
A
#
# COMPACT_ATOMS: atom_id res chain seq x y z
N MET A 1 57.95 19.36 -2.10
CA MET A 1 58.70 18.23 -1.52
C MET A 1 60.13 18.60 -1.22
N VAL A 2 60.26 19.17 -0.04
CA VAL A 2 61.44 19.52 0.71
C VAL A 2 61.30 18.78 2.04
N ASN A 3 62.41 18.22 2.52
CA ASN A 3 62.51 17.66 3.86
C ASN A 3 63.39 18.60 4.68
N ILE A 4 62.80 19.26 5.68
CA ILE A 4 63.46 20.28 6.51
C ILE A 4 63.56 19.75 7.94
N ILE A 5 64.77 19.81 8.50
CA ILE A 5 65.03 19.47 9.89
C ILE A 5 65.63 20.71 10.57
N GLY A 6 64.98 21.19 11.61
CA GLY A 6 65.42 22.29 12.45
C GLY A 6 66.61 21.94 13.35
N THR A 7 66.98 22.95 14.14
CA THR A 7 68.00 22.89 15.18
C THR A 7 67.35 22.64 16.54
N ASN A 8 68.13 22.65 17.63
CA ASN A 8 67.58 22.48 18.98
C ASN A 8 67.28 23.84 19.66
N GLY A 9 66.95 24.86 18.88
CA GLY A 9 66.63 26.19 19.40
C GLY A 9 65.69 26.89 18.43
N LYS A 10 65.19 28.05 18.83
CA LYS A 10 64.16 28.79 18.08
C LYS A 10 64.49 28.96 16.59
N ASP A 11 63.69 28.32 15.77
CA ASP A 11 63.79 28.31 14.31
C ASP A 11 62.59 28.99 13.64
N THR A 12 62.79 29.38 12.38
CA THR A 12 61.72 29.83 11.48
C THR A 12 61.87 29.07 10.18
N LEU A 13 60.97 28.11 9.96
CA LEU A 13 61.03 27.13 8.89
C LEU A 13 59.90 27.42 7.88
N LEU A 14 60.26 27.48 6.60
CA LEU A 14 59.35 27.79 5.51
C LEU A 14 59.41 26.66 4.48
N GLY A 15 58.25 26.08 4.18
CA GLY A 15 58.05 25.11 3.10
C GLY A 15 58.12 25.72 1.71
N SER A 16 57.91 24.84 0.74
CA SER A 16 57.78 25.09 -0.70
C SER A 16 56.30 25.23 -1.08
N GLU A 17 55.98 25.18 -2.37
CA GLU A 17 54.59 25.28 -2.86
C GLU A 17 53.96 23.89 -3.12
N GLY A 18 54.54 22.82 -2.56
CA GLY A 18 53.94 21.50 -2.67
C GLY A 18 54.48 20.55 -1.62
N ALA A 19 53.66 19.59 -1.19
CA ALA A 19 53.90 18.58 -0.15
C ALA A 19 55.32 18.44 0.40
N ASP A 20 55.50 18.87 1.65
CA ASP A 20 56.75 18.95 2.40
C ASP A 20 56.69 18.15 3.71
N THR A 21 57.87 17.92 4.29
CA THR A 21 57.99 17.30 5.62
C THR A 21 58.93 18.14 6.45
N ILE A 22 58.45 18.71 7.54
CA ILE A 22 59.19 19.63 8.39
C ILE A 22 59.15 19.14 9.84
N ASN A 23 60.32 18.95 10.43
CA ASN A 23 60.47 18.65 11.86
C ASN A 23 61.34 19.75 12.50
N ALA A 24 60.76 20.47 13.45
CA ALA A 24 61.39 21.62 14.12
C ALA A 24 62.45 21.18 15.14
N LYS A 25 62.20 20.05 15.82
CA LYS A 25 62.88 19.61 17.04
C LYS A 25 62.59 20.55 18.20
N VAL A 26 63.38 20.45 19.27
CA VAL A 26 63.17 21.25 20.47
C VAL A 26 63.43 22.73 20.18
N GLY A 27 62.58 23.62 20.68
CA GLY A 27 62.64 25.05 20.37
C GLY A 27 61.26 25.70 20.54
N ASP A 28 61.19 27.03 20.52
CA ASP A 28 59.90 27.72 20.36
C ASP A 28 59.81 28.15 18.89
N ASP A 29 59.36 27.28 18.01
CA ASP A 29 59.58 27.38 16.57
C ASP A 29 58.39 27.97 15.81
N ILE A 30 58.64 28.46 14.60
CA ILE A 30 57.61 28.91 13.67
C ILE A 30 57.76 28.13 12.37
N ILE A 31 56.76 27.34 12.02
CA ILE A 31 56.70 26.52 10.81
C ILE A 31 55.56 27.00 9.92
N ASN A 32 55.83 27.18 8.64
CA ASN A 32 54.81 27.50 7.63
C ASN A 32 55.00 26.58 6.41
N GLY A 33 54.05 25.68 6.17
CA GLY A 33 54.04 24.70 5.08
C GLY A 33 53.82 25.33 3.71
N LYS A 34 52.85 26.26 3.65
CA LYS A 34 52.32 26.94 2.46
C LYS A 34 51.35 26.05 1.69
N ASN A 35 51.64 25.73 0.43
CA ASN A 35 50.70 25.00 -0.42
C ASN A 35 51.13 23.55 -0.52
N GLY A 36 50.14 22.68 -0.71
CA GLY A 36 50.28 21.23 -0.86
C GLY A 36 50.34 20.50 0.48
N ASN A 37 50.02 19.21 0.43
CA ASN A 37 49.82 18.37 1.61
C ASN A 37 51.11 18.16 2.42
N ASP A 38 51.24 18.85 3.53
CA ASP A 38 52.43 18.95 4.35
C ASP A 38 52.34 18.10 5.63
N LEU A 39 53.49 17.65 6.12
CA LEU A 39 53.63 17.03 7.45
C LEU A 39 54.54 17.91 8.31
N LEU A 40 53.98 18.56 9.33
CA LEU A 40 54.66 19.52 10.20
C LEU A 40 54.70 18.98 11.64
N SER A 41 55.86 18.98 12.29
CA SER A 41 56.03 18.57 13.70
C SER A 41 56.89 19.57 14.47
N GLY A 42 56.35 20.06 15.60
CA GLY A 42 56.98 20.99 16.54
C GLY A 42 57.92 20.31 17.56
N ASP A 43 57.67 19.04 17.90
CA ASP A 43 58.39 18.31 18.97
C ASP A 43 58.24 18.94 20.38
N ALA A 44 59.13 19.82 20.82
CA ALA A 44 59.09 20.30 22.21
C ALA A 44 59.42 21.78 22.33
N GLY A 45 58.46 22.51 22.89
CA GLY A 45 58.50 23.93 23.18
C GLY A 45 57.21 24.57 22.72
N ASN A 46 57.13 25.90 22.68
CA ASN A 46 55.89 26.58 22.32
C ASN A 46 55.93 26.93 20.84
N ASP A 47 55.39 26.04 20.01
CA ASP A 47 55.53 26.11 18.57
C ASP A 47 54.34 26.80 17.90
N THR A 48 54.57 27.36 16.71
CA THR A 48 53.53 27.88 15.82
C THR A 48 53.62 27.14 14.49
N LEU A 49 52.63 26.30 14.19
CA LEU A 49 52.54 25.53 12.96
C LEU A 49 51.40 26.06 12.10
N ILE A 50 51.69 26.39 10.84
CA ILE A 50 50.71 26.83 9.84
C ILE A 50 50.83 25.89 8.65
N GLY A 51 49.79 25.12 8.34
CA GLY A 51 49.72 24.24 7.17
C GLY A 51 49.70 25.06 5.89
N GLY A 52 48.56 25.69 5.62
CA GLY A 52 48.35 26.61 4.52
C GLY A 52 47.24 26.11 3.61
N ALA A 53 47.52 25.68 2.39
CA ALA A 53 46.50 25.12 1.50
C ALA A 53 46.83 23.69 1.14
N GLY A 54 45.82 22.81 1.11
CA GLY A 54 45.97 21.38 0.86
C GLY A 54 45.91 20.59 2.17
N ASN A 55 45.63 19.29 2.06
CA ASN A 55 45.37 18.45 3.23
C ASN A 55 46.66 18.18 4.03
N ASP A 56 46.80 18.86 5.16
CA ASP A 56 48.00 18.91 5.99
C ASP A 56 47.88 18.03 7.24
N THR A 57 49.03 17.71 7.85
CA THR A 57 49.12 17.05 9.14
C THR A 57 50.05 17.83 10.06
N LEU A 58 49.52 18.37 11.15
CA LEU A 58 50.24 19.21 12.11
C LEU A 58 50.31 18.54 13.48
N LEU A 59 51.52 18.42 14.03
CA LEU A 59 51.79 17.81 15.35
C LEU A 59 52.49 18.83 16.25
N GLY A 60 51.82 19.31 17.29
CA GLY A 60 52.41 20.19 18.32
C GLY A 60 53.31 19.44 19.30
N ASP A 61 52.93 18.19 19.61
CA ASP A 61 53.65 17.28 20.52
C ASP A 61 53.67 17.74 21.99
N THR A 62 54.66 18.51 22.44
CA THR A 62 54.81 18.86 23.86
C THR A 62 55.00 20.34 24.12
N ASP A 63 54.47 20.80 25.26
CA ASP A 63 54.35 22.20 25.69
C ASP A 63 53.17 22.94 25.04
N ASN A 64 53.17 24.26 24.85
CA ASN A 64 51.95 25.00 24.46
C ASN A 64 52.04 25.46 23.00
N ASP A 65 51.29 24.81 22.13
CA ASP A 65 51.41 25.00 20.69
C ASP A 65 50.24 25.76 20.09
N SER A 66 50.50 26.41 18.95
CA SER A 66 49.51 27.08 18.11
C SER A 66 49.52 26.45 16.72
N LEU A 67 48.47 25.70 16.37
CA LEU A 67 48.32 25.03 15.09
C LEU A 67 47.19 25.68 14.28
N ARG A 68 47.42 25.92 12.99
CA ARG A 68 46.40 26.34 12.02
C ARG A 68 46.51 25.49 10.75
N GLY A 69 45.42 24.81 10.39
CA GLY A 69 45.31 23.95 9.21
C GLY A 69 45.37 24.78 7.94
N GLY A 70 44.32 25.55 7.69
CA GLY A 70 44.27 26.53 6.62
C GLY A 70 43.10 26.26 5.67
N THR A 71 43.34 25.86 4.42
CA THR A 71 42.26 25.49 3.51
C THR A 71 42.39 24.03 3.11
N ASP A 72 41.25 23.37 2.88
CA ASP A 72 41.11 21.93 2.63
C ASP A 72 41.19 21.11 3.94
N ASN A 73 41.09 19.78 3.84
CA ASN A 73 40.83 18.93 5.00
C ASN A 73 42.12 18.52 5.73
N ASP A 74 42.28 18.98 6.96
CA ASP A 74 43.51 18.88 7.74
C ASP A 74 43.39 17.95 8.97
N SER A 75 44.53 17.46 9.44
CA SER A 75 44.65 16.69 10.67
C SER A 75 45.60 17.36 11.66
N LEU A 76 45.07 17.86 12.77
CA LEU A 76 45.80 18.65 13.75
C LEU A 76 45.80 17.96 15.11
N ARG A 77 46.98 17.80 15.69
CA ARG A 77 47.14 17.24 17.03
C ARG A 77 47.97 18.15 17.92
N GLY A 78 47.32 18.77 18.91
CA GLY A 78 47.97 19.69 19.84
C GLY A 78 48.94 19.00 20.79
N GLY A 79 48.69 17.73 21.15
CA GLY A 79 49.55 16.99 22.07
C GLY A 79 49.33 17.37 23.54
N THR A 80 50.40 17.41 24.32
CA THR A 80 50.33 17.82 25.74
C THR A 80 50.32 19.35 25.89
N GLY A 81 50.12 19.88 27.10
CA GLY A 81 50.10 21.34 27.34
C GLY A 81 48.82 22.05 26.90
N ASN A 82 48.82 23.39 26.94
CA ASN A 82 47.66 24.22 26.62
C ASN A 82 47.73 24.67 25.16
N ASN A 83 47.02 23.98 24.28
CA ASN A 83 47.15 24.20 22.85
C ASN A 83 46.03 25.09 22.29
N LEU A 84 46.36 25.85 21.25
CA LEU A 84 45.42 26.53 20.36
C LEU A 84 45.44 25.79 19.01
N VAL A 85 44.33 25.17 18.63
CA VAL A 85 44.22 24.35 17.43
C VAL A 85 43.05 24.87 16.59
N GLY A 86 43.32 25.33 15.36
CA GLY A 86 42.31 25.84 14.43
C GLY A 86 42.33 25.10 13.10
N GLY A 87 41.19 24.55 12.67
CA GLY A 87 41.01 23.92 11.36
C GLY A 87 41.08 24.93 10.22
N ASP A 88 40.32 26.03 10.36
CA ASP A 88 40.07 27.06 9.35
C ASP A 88 39.02 26.60 8.30
N GLU A 89 39.30 26.59 7.00
CA GLU A 89 38.32 26.15 5.98
C GLU A 89 38.57 24.69 5.57
N GLY A 90 37.61 23.79 5.74
CA GLY A 90 37.78 22.38 5.41
C GLY A 90 36.98 21.49 6.34
N ASN A 91 36.95 20.19 6.04
CA ASN A 91 36.45 19.21 7.00
C ASN A 91 37.64 18.64 7.75
N ASP A 92 37.87 19.13 8.96
CA ASP A 92 39.10 18.94 9.71
C ASP A 92 38.97 17.92 10.85
N THR A 93 40.11 17.43 11.31
CA THR A 93 40.23 16.55 12.47
C THR A 93 41.14 17.19 13.50
N LEU A 94 40.58 17.61 14.64
CA LEU A 94 41.29 18.29 15.72
C LEU A 94 41.35 17.40 16.96
N ASP A 95 42.56 17.02 17.39
CA ASP A 95 42.82 16.09 18.50
C ASP A 95 43.57 16.77 19.67
N ALA A 96 42.92 16.78 20.83
CA ALA A 96 43.53 17.05 22.14
C ALA A 96 43.21 15.96 23.18
N ALA A 97 42.93 14.74 22.72
CA ALA A 97 42.71 13.57 23.54
C ALA A 97 43.93 13.27 24.42
N TYR A 98 43.68 12.79 25.64
CA TYR A 98 44.67 12.52 26.69
C TYR A 98 45.49 13.74 27.14
N SER A 99 45.17 14.96 26.69
CA SER A 99 45.88 16.16 27.13
C SER A 99 45.57 16.51 28.59
N SER A 100 46.59 17.05 29.27
CA SER A 100 46.47 17.56 30.63
C SER A 100 46.32 19.08 30.72
N GLY A 101 46.49 19.79 29.61
CA GLY A 101 46.32 21.24 29.56
C GLY A 101 44.89 21.65 29.20
N ASN A 102 44.66 22.95 29.29
CA ASN A 102 43.42 23.61 28.90
C ASN A 102 43.55 23.98 27.41
N ASN A 103 42.91 23.23 26.53
CA ASN A 103 43.04 23.42 25.08
C ASN A 103 41.89 24.28 24.53
N ILE A 104 42.17 25.00 23.44
CA ILE A 104 41.19 25.74 22.63
C ILE A 104 41.21 25.12 21.24
N LEU A 105 40.10 24.52 20.83
CA LEU A 105 39.89 23.94 19.49
C LEU A 105 38.81 24.73 18.76
N SER A 106 39.04 25.07 17.49
CA SER A 106 38.08 25.74 16.60
C SER A 106 38.08 25.04 15.24
N GLY A 107 36.95 24.50 14.81
CA GLY A 107 36.77 23.92 13.47
C GLY A 107 36.80 25.00 12.39
N ASP A 108 35.99 26.03 12.58
CA ASP A 108 35.73 27.16 11.67
C ASP A 108 34.73 26.84 10.54
N ALA A 109 35.11 26.51 9.32
CA ALA A 109 34.13 26.29 8.25
C ALA A 109 34.27 24.91 7.62
N GLY A 110 33.23 24.09 7.72
CA GLY A 110 33.18 22.72 7.20
C GLY A 110 32.72 21.76 8.30
N ASN A 111 32.60 20.48 7.96
CA ASN A 111 32.10 19.49 8.91
C ASN A 111 33.29 18.85 9.63
N ASP A 112 33.49 19.24 10.88
CA ASP A 112 34.70 18.97 11.65
C ASP A 112 34.53 17.85 12.67
N TYR A 113 35.65 17.19 12.99
CA TYR A 113 35.73 16.21 14.07
C TYR A 113 36.66 16.71 15.16
N LEU A 114 36.12 16.94 16.36
CA LEU A 114 36.83 17.54 17.49
C LEU A 114 36.87 16.57 18.69
N ASP A 115 38.07 16.08 19.05
CA ASP A 115 38.25 15.06 20.09
C ASP A 115 39.06 15.59 21.28
N ILE A 116 38.44 15.54 22.46
CA ILE A 116 39.07 15.87 23.75
C ILE A 116 39.03 14.70 24.75
N SER A 117 38.80 13.49 24.26
CA SER A 117 38.58 12.31 25.09
C SER A 117 39.72 12.03 26.05
N TYR A 118 39.38 11.58 27.25
CA TYR A 118 40.31 11.30 28.34
C TYR A 118 41.14 12.50 28.81
N SER A 119 40.83 13.72 28.35
CA SER A 119 41.53 14.92 28.81
C SER A 119 41.12 15.30 30.25
N VAL A 120 42.09 15.88 30.97
CA VAL A 120 41.88 16.29 32.38
C VAL A 120 41.84 17.80 32.58
N GLY A 121 42.21 18.58 31.57
CA GLY A 121 42.12 20.05 31.59
C GLY A 121 40.73 20.58 31.29
N ASN A 122 40.57 21.90 31.38
CA ASN A 122 39.35 22.62 31.02
C ASN A 122 39.47 23.06 29.55
N ASN A 123 38.80 22.37 28.64
CA ASN A 123 38.88 22.68 27.22
C ASN A 123 37.73 23.60 26.77
N THR A 124 37.99 24.41 25.75
CA THR A 124 37.00 25.18 25.00
C THR A 124 37.04 24.69 23.56
N VAL A 125 35.95 24.12 23.07
CA VAL A 125 35.88 23.46 21.77
C VAL A 125 34.71 24.08 21.00
N SER A 126 34.95 24.58 19.80
CA SER A 126 33.93 25.19 18.94
C SER A 126 33.98 24.57 17.55
N GLY A 127 32.82 24.19 17.02
CA GLY A 127 32.66 23.68 15.66
C GLY A 127 32.68 24.84 14.66
N LYS A 128 31.74 25.79 14.86
CA LYS A 128 31.47 27.00 14.06
C LYS A 128 30.49 26.72 12.93
N ASP A 129 30.85 26.87 11.66
CA ASP A 129 29.92 26.66 10.55
C ASP A 129 30.12 25.24 9.99
N GLY A 130 29.08 24.42 9.98
CA GLY A 130 29.12 23.05 9.47
C GLY A 130 28.40 22.06 10.38
N ASP A 131 28.23 20.82 9.92
CA ASP A 131 27.68 19.74 10.77
C ASP A 131 28.85 19.06 11.50
N ASP A 132 29.09 19.45 12.75
CA ASP A 132 30.29 19.09 13.50
C ASP A 132 30.09 17.92 14.46
N SER A 133 31.17 17.20 14.77
CA SER A 133 31.18 16.04 15.66
C SER A 133 32.16 16.23 16.81
N PHE A 134 31.64 16.22 18.04
CA PHE A 134 32.41 16.39 19.27
C PHE A 134 32.50 15.07 20.03
N TYR A 135 33.73 14.63 20.30
CA TYR A 135 34.00 13.42 21.07
C TYR A 135 34.68 13.76 22.41
N ALA A 136 33.95 13.55 23.51
CA ALA A 136 34.38 13.88 24.88
C ALA A 136 34.18 12.69 25.83
N ASP A 137 34.76 11.55 25.47
CA ASP A 137 34.72 10.33 26.27
C ASP A 137 35.56 10.48 27.56
N GLU A 138 35.01 10.08 28.70
CA GLU A 138 35.67 10.04 30.01
C GLU A 138 36.44 11.34 30.45
N VAL A 139 35.97 12.52 30.06
CA VAL A 139 36.59 13.81 30.41
C VAL A 139 36.42 14.17 31.90
N GLN A 140 37.43 14.82 32.52
CA GLN A 140 37.44 15.13 33.97
C GLN A 140 37.40 16.62 34.32
N GLY A 141 37.87 17.51 33.44
CA GLY A 141 37.84 18.96 33.62
C GLY A 141 36.48 19.57 33.27
N ARG A 142 36.34 20.90 33.46
CA ARG A 142 35.13 21.63 33.05
C ARG A 142 35.30 22.05 31.59
N ASN A 143 34.66 21.34 30.67
CA ASN A 143 34.75 21.65 29.25
C ASN A 143 33.55 22.48 28.79
N THR A 144 33.77 23.29 27.76
CA THR A 144 32.74 24.00 27.00
C THR A 144 32.81 23.50 25.56
N LEU A 145 31.70 22.93 25.07
CA LEU A 145 31.53 22.45 23.70
C LEU A 145 30.44 23.31 23.04
N ASN A 146 30.74 23.92 21.91
CA ASN A 146 29.83 24.79 21.18
C ASN A 146 29.78 24.33 19.72
N GLY A 147 28.61 23.89 19.27
CA GLY A 147 28.37 23.44 17.90
C GLY A 147 28.53 24.58 16.92
N GLY A 148 27.50 25.43 16.82
CA GLY A 148 27.51 26.64 16.02
C GLY A 148 26.36 26.61 15.03
N ALA A 149 26.64 26.72 13.74
CA ALA A 149 25.65 26.67 12.70
C ALA A 149 25.75 25.35 11.93
N GLY A 150 24.71 24.54 11.97
CA GLY A 150 24.68 23.21 11.36
C GLY A 150 24.10 22.20 12.34
N ASN A 151 23.94 20.95 11.92
CA ASN A 151 23.40 19.90 12.78
C ASN A 151 24.55 19.19 13.50
N ASP A 152 24.80 19.58 14.74
CA ASP A 152 25.97 19.15 15.48
C ASP A 152 25.70 17.91 16.34
N THR A 153 26.73 17.10 16.55
CA THR A 153 26.67 15.86 17.33
C THR A 153 27.66 15.89 18.49
N PHE A 154 27.16 15.67 19.71
CA PHE A 154 27.97 15.63 20.93
C PHE A 154 27.94 14.25 21.58
N TYR A 155 29.10 13.62 21.73
CA TYR A 155 29.25 12.37 22.47
C TYR A 155 29.97 12.59 23.81
N LEU A 156 29.27 12.33 24.92
CA LEU A 156 29.81 12.45 26.28
C LEU A 156 29.60 11.17 27.09
N SER A 157 30.58 10.81 27.91
CA SER A 157 30.47 9.68 28.83
C SER A 157 30.97 10.00 30.24
N ALA A 158 30.57 9.18 31.22
CA ALA A 158 31.08 9.32 32.58
C ALA A 158 32.54 8.88 32.68
N SER A 159 33.41 9.74 33.21
CA SER A 159 34.78 9.37 33.60
C SER A 159 34.80 8.10 34.48
N LYS A 160 35.73 7.19 34.17
CA LYS A 160 35.97 5.95 34.94
C LYS A 160 36.22 6.20 36.43
N THR A 161 36.77 7.36 36.78
CA THR A 161 36.90 7.82 38.16
C THR A 161 36.06 9.06 38.37
N ALA A 162 35.00 8.94 39.18
CA ALA A 162 34.14 10.06 39.52
C ALA A 162 34.97 11.21 40.14
N PRO A 163 34.80 12.45 39.65
CA PRO A 163 35.45 13.62 40.23
C PRO A 163 35.13 13.77 41.73
N SER A 164 36.10 14.27 42.51
CA SER A 164 35.93 14.48 43.96
C SER A 164 34.98 15.62 44.33
N SER A 165 34.68 16.50 43.36
CA SER A 165 33.70 17.59 43.43
C SER A 165 32.89 17.62 42.14
N LEU A 166 31.75 18.31 42.14
CA LEU A 166 30.92 18.47 40.93
C LEU A 166 31.74 19.04 39.76
N THR A 167 31.78 18.32 38.65
CA THR A 167 32.36 18.77 37.37
C THR A 167 31.23 18.95 36.36
N THR A 168 31.14 20.14 35.78
CA THR A 168 30.11 20.50 34.80
C THR A 168 30.72 20.61 33.41
N GLN A 169 30.19 19.84 32.46
CA GLN A 169 30.37 20.06 31.02
C GLN A 169 29.27 21.02 30.55
N SER A 170 29.62 22.01 29.74
CA SER A 170 28.64 22.92 29.12
C SER A 170 28.59 22.61 27.63
N VAL A 171 27.41 22.29 27.12
CA VAL A 171 27.16 21.95 25.72
C VAL A 171 26.14 22.93 25.16
N ASN A 172 26.39 23.45 23.97
CA ASN A 172 25.48 24.36 23.27
C ASN A 172 25.49 24.02 21.79
N GLY A 173 24.35 23.64 21.22
CA GLY A 173 24.24 23.40 19.77
C GLY A 173 24.22 24.70 18.95
N GLU A 174 23.68 25.77 19.52
CA GLU A 174 23.39 27.04 18.84
C GLU A 174 22.26 26.95 17.79
N THR A 175 22.58 26.81 16.50
CA THR A 175 21.59 26.84 15.42
C THR A 175 21.69 25.59 14.57
N GLY A 176 20.63 24.79 14.58
CA GLY A 176 20.60 23.52 13.88
C GLY A 176 19.59 22.59 14.53
N GLU A 177 19.59 21.34 14.09
CA GLU A 177 18.97 20.22 14.80
C GLU A 177 20.09 19.41 15.46
N ASP A 178 20.36 19.72 16.73
CA ASP A 178 21.55 19.25 17.42
C ASP A 178 21.28 18.01 18.28
N TYR A 179 22.24 17.09 18.31
CA TYR A 179 22.12 15.78 18.96
C TYR A 179 23.13 15.62 20.10
N LEU A 180 22.65 15.32 21.30
CA LEU A 180 23.50 15.03 22.47
C LEU A 180 23.31 13.58 22.95
N SER A 181 24.39 12.81 22.87
CA SER A 181 24.43 11.44 23.36
C SER A 181 25.25 11.31 24.64
N VAL A 182 24.64 10.72 25.67
CA VAL A 182 25.21 10.61 27.02
C VAL A 182 25.18 9.18 27.54
N TYR A 183 26.38 8.64 27.77
CA TYR A 183 26.59 7.28 28.29
C TYR A 183 27.10 7.31 29.74
N TYR A 184 26.19 7.21 30.70
CA TYR A 184 26.51 7.27 32.13
C TYR A 184 26.48 5.91 32.84
N THR A 185 26.57 4.81 32.09
CA THR A 185 26.53 3.42 32.58
C THR A 185 27.51 3.09 33.71
N ARG A 186 28.59 3.87 33.89
CA ARG A 186 29.63 3.69 34.92
C ARG A 186 29.48 4.63 36.13
N ALA A 187 28.43 5.45 36.15
CA ALA A 187 28.18 6.36 37.26
C ALA A 187 27.83 5.59 38.55
N THR A 188 28.11 6.21 39.69
CA THR A 188 27.92 5.58 41.02
C THR A 188 26.56 5.86 41.65
N LYS A 189 25.67 6.52 40.91
CA LYS A 189 24.31 6.92 41.29
C LYS A 189 23.45 7.01 40.03
N GLY A 190 22.13 6.95 40.21
CA GLY A 190 21.17 7.21 39.14
C GLY A 190 21.29 8.59 38.52
N ILE A 191 20.83 8.68 37.28
CA ILE A 191 20.70 9.89 36.49
C ILE A 191 19.47 10.67 36.96
N THR A 192 19.61 11.98 37.02
CA THR A 192 18.47 12.89 37.09
C THR A 192 18.65 13.91 35.99
N THR A 193 17.68 14.02 35.10
CA THR A 193 17.65 15.06 34.07
C THR A 193 16.56 16.10 34.34
N THR A 194 16.72 17.25 33.72
CA THR A 194 15.73 18.34 33.71
C THR A 194 15.73 18.96 32.33
N PHE A 195 14.56 19.39 31.84
CA PHE A 195 14.43 20.14 30.61
C PHE A 195 13.41 21.28 30.79
N ASP A 196 13.72 22.46 30.23
CA ASP A 196 12.84 23.61 30.15
C ASP A 196 12.59 23.93 28.67
N ALA A 197 11.43 23.52 28.18
CA ALA A 197 11.02 23.69 26.79
C ALA A 197 10.97 25.16 26.35
N ALA A 198 10.70 26.10 27.26
CA ALA A 198 10.58 27.52 26.91
C ALA A 198 11.93 28.17 26.58
N THR A 199 13.01 27.61 27.11
CA THR A 199 14.38 28.11 26.88
C THR A 199 15.26 27.13 26.13
N ASN A 200 14.73 25.94 25.77
CA ASN A 200 15.48 24.82 25.21
C ASN A 200 16.78 24.55 25.99
N THR A 201 16.65 24.42 27.31
CA THR A 201 17.80 24.21 28.21
C THR A 201 17.54 23.06 29.14
N GLY A 202 18.56 22.26 29.41
CA GLY A 202 18.45 21.18 30.36
C GLY A 202 19.74 20.84 31.08
N SER A 203 19.63 19.83 31.93
CA SER A 203 20.78 19.30 32.66
C SER A 203 20.67 17.79 32.82
N ILE A 204 21.82 17.11 32.81
CA ILE A 204 21.94 15.67 33.06
C ILE A 204 22.94 15.51 34.20
N ARG A 205 22.53 14.87 35.29
CA ARG A 205 23.39 14.72 36.47
C ARG A 205 23.43 13.28 36.95
N ALA A 206 24.64 12.77 37.16
CA ALA A 206 24.87 11.52 37.87
C ALA A 206 26.01 11.68 38.90
N GLY A 207 25.65 11.76 40.18
CA GLY A 207 26.61 11.98 41.25
C GLY A 207 27.33 13.34 41.15
N THR A 208 28.63 13.30 40.85
CA THR A 208 29.51 14.47 40.66
C THR A 208 29.77 14.82 39.19
N ASN A 209 29.22 14.05 38.23
CA ASN A 209 29.22 14.41 36.82
C ASN A 209 27.93 15.19 36.51
N GLN A 210 28.06 16.31 35.81
CA GLN A 210 26.93 17.08 35.32
C GLN A 210 27.21 17.58 33.90
N ILE A 211 26.19 17.53 33.07
CA ILE A 211 26.14 18.22 31.77
C ILE A 211 25.03 19.26 31.90
N ASN A 212 25.33 20.50 31.53
CA ASN A 212 24.31 21.50 31.22
C ASN A 212 24.30 21.65 29.70
N TYR A 213 23.12 21.58 29.11
CA TYR A 213 22.97 21.73 27.67
C TYR A 213 21.93 22.79 27.34
N ASN A 214 22.07 23.42 26.19
CA ASN A 214 21.11 24.36 25.65
C ASN A 214 21.12 24.32 24.13
N ASN A 215 19.97 24.59 23.49
CA ASN A 215 19.78 24.43 22.04
C ASN A 215 20.21 23.02 21.61
N ILE A 216 19.53 22.00 22.14
CA ILE A 216 19.72 20.60 21.77
C ILE A 216 18.33 20.04 21.54
N GLU A 217 18.07 19.60 20.32
CA GLU A 217 16.77 19.16 19.84
C GLU A 217 16.57 17.65 20.01
N GLN A 218 17.65 16.87 20.14
CA GLN A 218 17.57 15.42 20.32
C GLN A 218 18.55 14.91 21.38
N LEU A 219 18.07 14.01 22.23
CA LEU A 219 18.83 13.39 23.32
C LEU A 219 18.87 11.87 23.16
N GLU A 220 20.08 11.30 23.25
CA GLU A 220 20.24 9.88 23.57
C GLU A 220 20.81 9.75 24.99
N ILE A 221 20.02 9.19 25.90
CA ILE A 221 20.42 9.02 27.29
C ILE A 221 20.37 7.55 27.65
N ARG A 222 21.54 7.00 28.00
CA ARG A 222 21.63 5.66 28.58
C ARG A 222 21.79 5.73 30.09
N GLY A 223 20.75 5.26 30.76
CA GLY A 223 20.64 5.08 32.21
C GLY A 223 21.74 4.22 32.84
N THR A 224 21.63 4.10 34.15
CA THR A 224 22.52 3.36 35.03
C THR A 224 21.87 2.07 35.50
N THR A 225 22.45 1.38 36.47
CA THR A 225 21.79 0.26 37.15
C THR A 225 20.98 0.73 38.37
N TYR A 226 20.89 2.03 38.62
CA TYR A 226 20.17 2.63 39.75
C TYR A 226 18.88 3.26 39.24
N ALA A 227 18.01 3.68 40.16
CA ALA A 227 16.78 4.37 39.80
C ALA A 227 17.11 5.69 39.09
N ASP A 228 16.72 5.78 37.83
CA ASP A 228 16.92 6.93 36.97
C ASP A 228 15.64 7.74 36.81
N PHE A 229 15.81 9.06 36.75
CA PHE A 229 14.77 10.01 36.39
C PHE A 229 15.21 10.74 35.12
N ILE A 230 14.61 10.37 34.00
CA ILE A 230 14.98 10.86 32.67
C ILE A 230 13.78 11.62 32.10
N VAL A 231 14.04 12.81 31.62
CA VAL A 231 13.17 13.73 30.90
C VAL A 231 13.91 14.09 29.63
N GLY A 232 13.27 13.83 28.50
CA GLY A 232 13.72 14.19 27.17
C GLY A 232 13.56 15.69 26.86
N SER A 233 13.65 16.01 25.59
CA SER A 233 13.66 17.31 24.97
C SER A 233 12.31 17.60 24.28
N ASN A 234 12.30 18.42 23.23
CA ASN A 234 11.12 18.65 22.39
C ASN A 234 11.24 17.95 21.01
N GLY A 235 12.30 17.18 20.78
CA GLY A 235 12.46 16.42 19.56
C GLY A 235 12.61 14.94 19.84
N ASN A 236 12.88 14.17 18.79
CA ASN A 236 12.84 12.70 18.85
C ASN A 236 14.01 12.15 19.67
N ASP A 237 13.71 11.64 20.86
CA ASP A 237 14.70 11.18 21.82
C ASP A 237 14.83 9.66 21.89
N LEU A 238 15.98 9.21 22.37
CA LEU A 238 16.28 7.81 22.62
C LEU A 238 16.70 7.61 24.08
N LEU A 239 15.76 7.15 24.90
CA LEU A 239 15.87 7.15 26.36
C LEU A 239 15.83 5.73 26.92
N PHE A 240 16.91 5.32 27.61
CA PHE A 240 17.02 4.01 28.23
C PHE A 240 17.11 4.13 29.74
N GLY A 241 16.25 3.41 30.47
CA GLY A 241 16.30 3.33 31.94
C GLY A 241 17.51 2.55 32.47
N GLY A 242 18.25 1.82 31.62
CA GLY A 242 19.42 1.08 32.08
C GLY A 242 20.43 0.66 31.01
N SER A 243 21.56 0.15 31.49
CA SER A 243 22.69 -0.28 30.67
C SER A 243 22.48 -1.69 30.09
N SER A 244 21.59 -1.84 29.10
CA SER A 244 21.40 -3.02 28.23
C SER A 244 22.06 -4.35 28.69
N GLY A 245 21.28 -5.26 29.30
CA GLY A 245 21.69 -6.65 29.51
C GLY A 245 21.40 -7.21 30.91
N ASN A 246 20.82 -8.43 30.92
CA ASN A 246 20.56 -9.38 32.01
C ASN A 246 21.34 -9.20 33.35
N ASP A 247 20.99 -8.21 34.17
CA ASP A 247 21.52 -8.09 35.54
C ASP A 247 20.41 -7.85 36.58
N LEU A 248 20.53 -8.54 37.71
CA LEU A 248 19.47 -8.86 38.68
C LEU A 248 19.09 -7.73 39.67
N ASN A 249 19.56 -6.48 39.51
CA ASN A 249 19.31 -5.41 40.49
C ASN A 249 19.26 -4.01 39.84
N TYR A 250 18.25 -3.73 39.03
CA TYR A 250 17.96 -2.36 38.57
C TYR A 250 17.17 -1.56 39.61
N GLY A 251 17.24 -0.23 39.56
CA GLY A 251 16.31 0.63 40.29
C GLY A 251 14.96 0.73 39.57
N ASN A 252 14.02 1.48 40.15
CA ASN A 252 12.76 1.80 39.49
C ASN A 252 12.96 3.07 38.66
N ASP A 253 12.84 2.95 37.34
CA ASP A 253 13.13 4.05 36.43
C ASP A 253 11.85 4.82 36.09
N THR A 254 11.99 6.13 35.90
CA THR A 254 10.92 7.00 35.41
C THR A 254 11.45 7.79 34.23
N ILE A 255 10.81 7.60 33.07
CA ILE A 255 11.23 8.18 31.80
C ILE A 255 10.06 8.97 31.21
N PHE A 256 10.31 10.22 30.86
CA PHE A 256 9.40 11.11 30.12
C PHE A 256 10.07 11.45 28.78
N GLY A 257 9.40 11.16 27.66
CA GLY A 257 9.83 11.52 26.31
C GLY A 257 9.76 13.03 26.12
N GLY A 258 8.54 13.58 26.08
CA GLY A 258 8.32 15.01 25.93
C GLY A 258 7.45 15.31 24.71
N GLU A 259 7.90 16.24 23.88
CA GLU A 259 7.37 16.38 22.52
C GLU A 259 8.32 15.65 21.57
N GLY A 260 7.81 15.06 20.48
CA GLY A 260 8.62 14.32 19.53
C GLY A 260 8.18 12.86 19.42
N ASN A 261 8.73 12.13 18.46
CA ASN A 261 8.52 10.69 18.34
C ASN A 261 9.68 9.99 19.06
N ASP A 262 9.44 9.62 20.32
CA ASP A 262 10.45 9.17 21.26
C ASP A 262 10.54 7.65 21.34
N CYS A 263 11.70 7.14 21.73
CA CYS A 263 11.91 5.72 22.00
C CYS A 263 12.36 5.52 23.46
N LEU A 264 11.49 4.90 24.26
CA LEU A 264 11.68 4.67 25.68
C LEU A 264 11.84 3.16 25.96
N ASN A 265 12.92 2.76 26.65
CA ASN A 265 13.24 1.35 26.83
C ASN A 265 13.71 0.99 28.25
N VAL A 266 13.11 -0.07 28.80
CA VAL A 266 13.44 -0.73 30.08
C VAL A 266 13.44 -2.26 29.95
N ASP A 267 13.83 -2.79 28.79
CA ASP A 267 13.86 -4.22 28.50
C ASP A 267 14.69 -5.00 29.53
N TYR A 268 14.24 -6.22 29.84
CA TYR A 268 14.89 -7.13 30.81
C TYR A 268 15.00 -6.57 32.24
N SER A 269 14.32 -5.47 32.56
CA SER A 269 14.31 -4.91 33.90
C SER A 269 13.59 -5.84 34.89
N THR A 270 14.15 -5.94 36.10
CA THR A 270 13.51 -6.67 37.20
C THR A 270 12.62 -5.78 38.08
N SER A 271 12.52 -4.49 37.74
CA SER A 271 11.96 -3.44 38.59
C SER A 271 10.70 -2.84 37.99
N ASP A 272 9.93 -2.15 38.82
CA ASP A 272 8.69 -1.47 38.41
C ASP A 272 9.05 -0.11 37.79
N ASN A 273 8.82 0.06 36.49
CA ASN A 273 9.20 1.27 35.76
C ASN A 273 7.97 2.02 35.26
N ILE A 274 8.14 3.33 35.06
CA ILE A 274 7.13 4.22 34.51
C ILE A 274 7.72 4.90 33.27
N LEU A 275 7.08 4.69 32.12
CA LEU A 275 7.42 5.35 30.87
C LEU A 275 6.21 6.19 30.44
N ASN A 276 6.46 7.43 30.04
CA ASN A 276 5.47 8.36 29.53
C ASN A 276 6.04 9.00 28.26
N GLY A 277 5.35 8.84 27.13
CA GLY A 277 5.81 9.30 25.82
C GLY A 277 5.62 10.80 25.69
N GLY A 278 4.37 11.23 25.77
CA GLY A 278 4.00 12.64 25.74
C GLY A 278 3.28 12.98 24.45
N VAL A 279 3.81 13.90 23.66
CA VAL A 279 3.19 14.29 22.39
C VAL A 279 4.04 13.79 21.24
N GLY A 280 3.49 12.88 20.44
CA GLY A 280 4.11 12.33 19.24
C GLY A 280 3.88 10.83 19.14
N ASN A 281 4.39 10.21 18.09
CA ASN A 281 4.21 8.77 17.85
C ASN A 281 5.38 8.01 18.49
N ASP A 282 5.18 7.55 19.72
CA ASP A 282 6.21 7.04 20.60
C ASP A 282 6.35 5.51 20.56
N GLN A 283 7.53 5.02 20.93
CA GLN A 283 7.85 3.60 21.01
C GLN A 283 8.32 3.22 22.40
N PHE A 284 7.62 2.30 23.05
CA PHE A 284 7.91 1.82 24.39
C PHE A 284 8.26 0.34 24.37
N SER A 285 9.32 -0.04 25.09
CA SER A 285 9.62 -1.45 25.31
C SER A 285 10.00 -1.75 26.77
N ALA A 286 9.19 -2.61 27.37
CA ALA A 286 9.43 -3.32 28.63
C ALA A 286 9.45 -4.84 28.38
N THR A 287 10.03 -5.27 27.27
CA THR A 287 10.04 -6.65 26.82
C THR A 287 10.89 -7.52 27.77
N SER A 288 10.41 -8.71 28.10
CA SER A 288 11.10 -9.66 28.99
C SER A 288 11.41 -9.12 30.39
N SER A 289 10.71 -8.08 30.85
CA SER A 289 10.81 -7.59 32.22
C SER A 289 10.01 -8.44 33.21
N THR A 290 10.42 -8.43 34.48
CA THR A 290 9.68 -9.12 35.57
C THR A 290 8.94 -8.17 36.50
N GLY A 291 9.18 -6.86 36.42
CA GLY A 291 8.48 -5.85 37.23
C GLY A 291 7.11 -5.48 36.68
N ASP A 292 6.33 -4.78 37.50
CA ASP A 292 5.02 -4.24 37.14
C ASP A 292 5.22 -2.86 36.48
N ASN A 293 5.23 -2.80 35.15
CA ASN A 293 5.50 -1.56 34.43
C ASN A 293 4.23 -0.81 34.04
N ILE A 294 4.36 0.52 33.98
CA ILE A 294 3.33 1.42 33.45
C ILE A 294 3.90 2.12 32.22
N LEU A 295 3.26 1.92 31.08
CA LEU A 295 3.57 2.57 29.80
C LEU A 295 2.38 3.47 29.45
N ASN A 296 2.61 4.77 29.27
CA ASN A 296 1.58 5.74 28.86
C ASN A 296 2.03 6.43 27.58
N GLY A 297 1.31 6.25 26.48
CA GLY A 297 1.53 6.92 25.21
C GLY A 297 1.22 8.42 25.30
N GLU A 298 0.00 8.74 25.72
CA GLU A 298 -0.60 10.08 25.79
C GLU A 298 -1.12 10.55 24.40
N ASP A 299 -0.54 11.56 23.75
CA ASP A 299 -1.06 12.06 22.47
C ASP A 299 -0.20 11.55 21.30
N GLY A 300 -0.77 10.76 20.39
CA GLY A 300 -0.11 10.27 19.17
C GLY A 300 -0.46 8.82 18.86
N ASN A 301 0.10 8.29 17.76
CA ASN A 301 -0.08 6.88 17.40
C ASN A 301 1.10 6.07 17.95
N ASP A 302 0.93 5.51 19.13
CA ASP A 302 1.98 4.93 19.96
C ASP A 302 2.11 3.41 19.81
N ASN A 303 3.30 2.90 20.11
CA ASN A 303 3.57 1.47 20.14
C ASN A 303 4.11 1.04 21.51
N LEU A 304 3.25 0.41 22.31
CA LEU A 304 3.53 -0.01 23.67
C LEU A 304 3.73 -1.53 23.75
N SER A 305 4.94 -1.97 24.09
CA SER A 305 5.25 -3.41 24.24
C SER A 305 5.68 -3.78 25.67
N ALA A 306 4.91 -4.67 26.30
CA ALA A 306 5.28 -5.43 27.49
C ALA A 306 5.18 -6.94 27.20
N SER A 307 5.84 -7.38 26.13
CA SER A 307 5.82 -8.78 25.70
C SER A 307 6.77 -9.68 26.51
N LYS A 308 6.42 -10.96 26.66
CA LYS A 308 7.21 -11.97 27.38
C LYS A 308 7.50 -11.60 28.84
N THR A 309 6.59 -10.88 29.48
CA THR A 309 6.76 -10.39 30.86
C THR A 309 6.08 -11.30 31.87
N ASP A 310 6.61 -11.32 33.10
CA ASP A 310 5.99 -12.00 34.24
C ASP A 310 5.23 -11.04 35.17
N GLY A 311 5.51 -9.74 35.10
CA GLY A 311 4.84 -8.71 35.90
C GLY A 311 3.46 -8.32 35.34
N ASN A 312 2.66 -7.66 36.18
CA ASN A 312 1.34 -7.13 35.84
C ASN A 312 1.49 -5.73 35.25
N ASN A 313 1.54 -5.62 33.92
CA ASN A 313 1.81 -4.36 33.25
C ASN A 313 0.51 -3.61 32.93
N THR A 314 0.58 -2.29 32.95
CA THR A 314 -0.48 -1.39 32.48
C THR A 314 0.03 -0.63 31.27
N LEU A 315 -0.65 -0.78 30.14
CA LEU A 315 -0.38 -0.07 28.89
C LEU A 315 -1.57 0.84 28.62
N ASN A 316 -1.33 2.14 28.50
CA ASN A 316 -2.33 3.14 28.16
C ASN A 316 -1.88 3.81 26.85
N GLY A 317 -2.63 3.63 25.77
CA GLY A 317 -2.38 4.29 24.48
C GLY A 317 -2.58 5.79 24.61
N GLY A 318 -3.82 6.23 24.74
CA GLY A 318 -4.16 7.63 24.95
C GLY A 318 -5.03 8.13 23.81
N ALA A 319 -4.55 9.10 23.03
CA ALA A 319 -5.26 9.65 21.89
C ALA A 319 -4.47 9.40 20.60
N GLY A 320 -5.02 8.64 19.66
CA GLY A 320 -4.39 8.26 18.40
C GLY A 320 -4.67 6.79 18.10
N ASP A 321 -4.22 6.29 16.94
CA ASP A 321 -4.37 4.87 16.59
C ASP A 321 -3.18 4.06 17.16
N ASP A 322 -3.36 3.45 18.34
CA ASP A 322 -2.30 2.86 19.14
C ASP A 322 -2.13 1.34 18.95
N GLN A 323 -0.92 0.84 19.24
CA GLN A 323 -0.60 -0.58 19.27
C GLN A 323 -0.11 -1.01 20.65
N LEU A 324 -0.92 -1.83 21.34
CA LEU A 324 -0.62 -2.31 22.68
C LEU A 324 -0.39 -3.82 22.69
N ASN A 325 0.79 -4.25 23.14
CA ASN A 325 1.25 -5.63 23.03
C ASN A 325 1.74 -6.20 24.37
N ALA A 326 0.97 -7.15 24.92
CA ALA A 326 1.33 -8.00 26.06
C ALA A 326 1.42 -9.48 25.68
N ASN A 327 1.83 -9.77 24.43
CA ASN A 327 1.96 -11.13 23.94
C ASN A 327 2.99 -11.92 24.75
N TYR A 328 2.79 -13.24 24.87
CA TYR A 328 3.67 -14.18 25.58
C TYR A 328 3.83 -13.95 27.09
N SER A 329 3.05 -13.04 27.68
CA SER A 329 3.19 -12.66 29.08
C SER A 329 2.41 -13.60 30.01
N THR A 330 2.95 -13.82 31.21
CA THR A 330 2.33 -14.65 32.26
C THR A 330 1.61 -13.83 33.33
N GLY A 331 1.93 -12.53 33.44
CA GLY A 331 1.28 -11.59 34.34
C GLY A 331 -0.11 -11.15 33.87
N ASP A 332 -0.92 -10.64 34.79
CA ASP A 332 -2.28 -10.14 34.54
C ASP A 332 -2.18 -8.68 34.06
N ASN A 333 -2.19 -8.46 32.74
CA ASN A 333 -1.96 -7.14 32.15
C ASN A 333 -3.28 -6.39 31.89
N ILE A 334 -3.20 -5.05 31.91
CA ILE A 334 -4.27 -4.14 31.51
C ILE A 334 -3.79 -3.35 30.30
N LEU A 335 -4.54 -3.42 29.20
CA LEU A 335 -4.31 -2.64 27.98
C LEU A 335 -5.52 -1.73 27.80
N ASN A 336 -5.31 -0.43 27.74
CA ASN A 336 -6.32 0.59 27.46
C ASN A 336 -5.92 1.31 26.18
N GLY A 337 -6.70 1.19 25.11
CA GLY A 337 -6.46 1.88 23.84
C GLY A 337 -6.65 3.39 24.02
N GLY A 338 -7.88 3.83 24.22
CA GLY A 338 -8.21 5.24 24.49
C GLY A 338 -9.08 5.80 23.38
N ASP A 339 -8.73 6.97 22.83
CA ASP A 339 -9.41 7.56 21.68
C ASP A 339 -8.64 7.19 20.40
N GLY A 340 -9.25 6.54 19.42
CA GLY A 340 -8.63 6.14 18.15
C GLY A 340 -8.97 4.71 17.77
N ASN A 341 -8.44 4.21 16.63
CA ASN A 341 -8.64 2.82 16.22
C ASN A 341 -7.44 1.97 16.65
N ASP A 342 -7.56 1.38 17.83
CA ASP A 342 -6.45 0.75 18.54
C ASP A 342 -6.33 -0.74 18.25
N SER A 343 -5.11 -1.27 18.39
CA SER A 343 -4.82 -2.69 18.27
C SER A 343 -4.21 -3.24 19.56
N LEU A 344 -5.02 -3.97 20.32
CA LEU A 344 -4.65 -4.55 21.61
C LEU A 344 -4.46 -6.07 21.49
N SER A 345 -3.33 -6.59 21.97
CA SER A 345 -3.05 -8.03 21.92
C SER A 345 -2.38 -8.57 23.18
N ALA A 346 -2.97 -9.63 23.74
CA ALA A 346 -2.38 -10.49 24.76
C ALA A 346 -2.37 -11.96 24.28
N SER A 347 -1.80 -12.14 23.09
CA SER A 347 -1.80 -13.39 22.32
C SER A 347 -0.47 -14.15 22.45
N ARG A 348 -0.31 -15.20 21.65
CA ARG A 348 0.94 -15.95 21.45
C ARG A 348 1.06 -16.30 19.96
N ASP A 349 2.26 -16.44 19.39
CA ASP A 349 2.38 -17.11 18.08
C ASP A 349 2.30 -18.63 18.24
N TYR A 350 1.98 -19.27 17.11
CA TYR A 350 1.87 -20.73 16.94
C TYR A 350 3.17 -21.51 17.25
N ASP A 351 4.27 -20.84 17.60
CA ASP A 351 5.60 -21.44 17.64
C ASP A 351 5.83 -22.38 18.84
N TYR A 352 6.44 -23.54 18.56
CA TYR A 352 6.45 -24.77 19.38
C TYR A 352 7.30 -24.72 20.68
N SER A 353 7.88 -23.56 21.04
CA SER A 353 8.92 -23.49 22.09
C SER A 353 8.98 -22.18 22.87
N ALA A 354 8.03 -21.92 23.78
CA ALA A 354 8.19 -21.04 24.95
C ALA A 354 6.94 -21.09 25.86
N SER A 355 7.03 -20.50 27.04
CA SER A 355 6.02 -20.37 28.12
C SER A 355 4.59 -20.12 27.63
N PHE A 356 3.60 -20.61 28.40
CA PHE A 356 2.18 -20.35 28.13
C PHE A 356 1.87 -18.88 28.39
N THR A 357 1.23 -18.18 27.43
CA THR A 357 0.53 -16.93 27.75
C THR A 357 -0.64 -17.30 28.64
N SER A 358 -0.52 -16.99 29.93
CA SER A 358 -1.44 -17.50 30.96
C SER A 358 -2.03 -16.42 31.86
N GLY A 359 -1.65 -15.16 31.67
CA GLY A 359 -2.19 -14.03 32.39
C GLY A 359 -3.68 -13.83 32.11
N ASN A 360 -4.43 -13.38 33.11
CA ASN A 360 -5.81 -12.96 32.98
C ASN A 360 -5.83 -11.48 32.59
N ASN A 361 -5.79 -11.21 31.28
CA ASN A 361 -5.62 -9.85 30.78
C ASN A 361 -6.97 -9.15 30.61
N THR A 362 -6.96 -7.83 30.79
CA THR A 362 -8.08 -6.94 30.45
C THR A 362 -7.65 -6.05 29.28
N LEU A 363 -8.38 -6.10 28.18
CA LEU A 363 -8.19 -5.25 27.01
C LEU A 363 -9.42 -4.35 26.88
N ASN A 364 -9.22 -3.04 26.94
CA ASN A 364 -10.25 -2.02 26.78
C ASN A 364 -9.90 -1.22 25.53
N GLY A 365 -10.72 -1.30 24.48
CA GLY A 365 -10.55 -0.56 23.23
C GLY A 365 -10.69 0.94 23.49
N GLY A 366 -11.92 1.38 23.78
CA GLY A 366 -12.21 2.77 24.09
C GLY A 366 -13.11 3.37 23.02
N ALA A 367 -12.71 4.48 22.41
CA ALA A 367 -13.49 5.15 21.38
C ALA A 367 -12.82 5.01 20.01
N GLY A 368 -13.43 4.29 19.07
CA GLY A 368 -12.97 4.07 17.71
C GLY A 368 -13.16 2.62 17.29
N ASP A 369 -12.84 2.26 16.05
CA ASP A 369 -13.04 0.90 15.55
C ASP A 369 -11.83 0.03 15.96
N ASP A 370 -11.90 -0.62 17.13
CA ASP A 370 -10.75 -1.28 17.76
C ASP A 370 -10.58 -2.74 17.38
N LYS A 371 -9.35 -3.24 17.54
CA LYS A 371 -8.98 -4.64 17.35
C LYS A 371 -8.41 -5.25 18.62
N LEU A 372 -9.12 -6.22 19.19
CA LEU A 372 -8.72 -6.88 20.44
C LEU A 372 -8.47 -8.38 20.22
N SER A 373 -7.29 -8.87 20.62
CA SER A 373 -6.86 -10.26 20.37
C SER A 373 -6.28 -10.96 21.60
N VAL A 374 -6.79 -12.17 21.87
CA VAL A 374 -6.26 -13.10 22.88
C VAL A 374 -5.99 -14.49 22.30
N ASN A 375 -5.59 -14.52 21.02
CA ASN A 375 -5.30 -15.76 20.30
C ASN A 375 -4.27 -16.61 21.05
N TYR A 376 -4.63 -17.89 21.24
CA TYR A 376 -3.81 -18.92 21.87
C TYR A 376 -3.49 -18.67 23.36
N SER A 377 -4.17 -17.73 24.02
CA SER A 377 -4.06 -17.49 25.46
C SER A 377 -4.79 -18.56 26.27
N THR A 378 -4.19 -18.96 27.40
CA THR A 378 -4.81 -19.90 28.35
C THR A 378 -5.43 -19.19 29.56
N GLY A 379 -5.27 -17.87 29.69
CA GLY A 379 -5.81 -17.09 30.79
C GLY A 379 -7.29 -16.74 30.60
N ASP A 380 -7.97 -16.39 31.70
CA ASP A 380 -9.36 -15.93 31.68
C ASP A 380 -9.38 -14.42 31.37
N ASN A 381 -9.47 -14.04 30.09
CA ASN A 381 -9.35 -12.65 29.66
C ASN A 381 -10.71 -11.93 29.55
N ILE A 382 -10.66 -10.60 29.67
CA ILE A 382 -11.80 -9.71 29.45
C ILE A 382 -11.43 -8.76 28.30
N LEU A 383 -12.28 -8.70 27.27
CA LEU A 383 -12.12 -7.79 26.14
C LEU A 383 -13.36 -6.90 26.07
N ASN A 384 -13.17 -5.58 26.11
CA ASN A 384 -14.21 -4.56 26.05
C ASN A 384 -13.91 -3.65 24.85
N GLY A 385 -14.83 -3.57 23.89
CA GLY A 385 -14.71 -2.67 22.74
C GLY A 385 -15.04 -1.23 23.12
N GLU A 386 -16.18 -1.04 23.79
CA GLU A 386 -16.74 0.24 24.22
C GLU A 386 -17.49 1.01 23.12
N ASP A 387 -16.92 2.03 22.48
CA ASP A 387 -17.59 2.83 21.44
C ASP A 387 -16.90 2.63 20.07
N GLY A 388 -17.55 2.01 19.10
CA GLY A 388 -16.99 1.79 17.75
C GLY A 388 -17.44 0.47 17.13
N ASN A 389 -16.99 0.16 15.91
CA ASN A 389 -17.21 -1.14 15.27
C ASN A 389 -16.01 -2.05 15.55
N ASP A 390 -16.05 -2.75 16.68
CA ASP A 390 -14.89 -3.43 17.22
C ASP A 390 -14.74 -4.86 16.67
N SER A 391 -13.50 -5.34 16.65
CA SER A 391 -13.13 -6.65 16.13
C SER A 391 -12.40 -7.49 17.16
N PHE A 392 -13.04 -8.58 17.60
CA PHE A 392 -12.53 -9.48 18.63
C PHE A 392 -12.03 -10.80 18.02
N PHE A 393 -10.79 -11.17 18.38
CA PHE A 393 -10.15 -12.39 17.88
C PHE A 393 -9.74 -13.31 19.02
N ALA A 394 -10.20 -14.56 18.96
CA ALA A 394 -9.83 -15.56 19.95
C ALA A 394 -9.76 -16.98 19.33
N SER A 395 -8.55 -17.57 19.34
CA SER A 395 -8.28 -18.91 18.84
C SER A 395 -7.70 -19.84 19.89
N GLY A 396 -8.14 -21.10 19.92
CA GLY A 396 -7.54 -22.13 20.79
C GLY A 396 -6.16 -22.59 20.31
N TYR A 397 -5.30 -23.05 21.22
CA TYR A 397 -4.02 -23.70 20.89
C TYR A 397 -4.19 -25.22 20.83
N TYR A 398 -3.50 -25.91 19.91
CA TYR A 398 -3.42 -27.37 19.87
C TYR A 398 -2.01 -27.83 20.22
N ASP A 399 -1.81 -28.40 21.41
CA ASP A 399 -0.51 -28.98 21.81
C ASP A 399 -0.42 -30.45 21.38
N ASP A 400 0.31 -30.75 20.29
CA ASP A 400 0.56 -32.14 19.84
C ASP A 400 1.21 -33.03 20.93
N LYS A 401 2.03 -32.43 21.81
CA LYS A 401 2.81 -33.17 22.82
C LYS A 401 2.00 -33.46 24.08
N LYS A 402 1.06 -32.58 24.43
CA LYS A 402 0.17 -32.76 25.58
C LYS A 402 -1.19 -33.34 25.19
N ALA A 403 -1.52 -33.34 23.90
CA ALA A 403 -2.87 -33.59 23.40
C ALA A 403 -3.88 -32.83 24.28
N GLN A 404 -3.76 -31.51 24.36
CA GLN A 404 -4.68 -30.63 25.09
C GLN A 404 -4.77 -29.30 24.38
N GLY A 405 -6.00 -28.87 24.07
CA GLY A 405 -6.30 -27.47 23.85
C GLY A 405 -6.68 -26.83 25.18
N THR A 406 -5.89 -25.88 25.63
CA THR A 406 -6.21 -25.07 26.82
C THR A 406 -6.59 -23.69 26.35
N PHE A 407 -7.84 -23.31 26.62
CA PHE A 407 -8.40 -22.01 26.33
C PHE A 407 -9.06 -21.52 27.62
N GLY A 408 -8.84 -20.25 27.98
CA GLY A 408 -9.47 -19.69 29.17
C GLY A 408 -10.96 -19.41 28.99
N ASN A 409 -11.63 -19.04 30.08
CA ASN A 409 -13.01 -18.58 30.07
C ASN A 409 -13.03 -17.08 29.82
N ASN A 410 -13.07 -16.68 28.54
CA ASN A 410 -13.00 -15.26 28.19
C ASN A 410 -14.40 -14.62 28.15
N ILE A 411 -14.42 -13.31 28.42
CA ILE A 411 -15.58 -12.44 28.31
C ILE A 411 -15.30 -11.41 27.22
N PHE A 412 -16.22 -11.27 26.27
CA PHE A 412 -16.16 -10.30 25.18
C PHE A 412 -17.39 -9.39 25.27
N ASN A 413 -17.17 -8.10 25.39
CA ASN A 413 -18.20 -7.08 25.40
C ASN A 413 -17.93 -6.14 24.22
N GLY A 414 -18.81 -6.11 23.23
CA GLY A 414 -18.76 -5.22 22.07
C GLY A 414 -18.94 -3.77 22.52
N GLY A 415 -20.18 -3.36 22.72
CA GLY A 415 -20.48 -2.05 23.29
C GLY A 415 -21.46 -1.30 22.40
N ASN A 416 -21.04 -0.17 21.85
CA ASN A 416 -21.83 0.63 20.91
C ASN A 416 -21.21 0.58 19.51
N GLY A 417 -21.86 -0.08 18.55
CA GLY A 417 -21.44 -0.12 17.16
C GLY A 417 -21.72 -1.48 16.55
N ASN A 418 -21.24 -1.76 15.34
CA ASN A 418 -21.47 -3.07 14.71
C ASN A 418 -20.23 -3.95 14.93
N ASP A 419 -20.25 -4.71 16.02
CA ASP A 419 -19.09 -5.45 16.49
C ASP A 419 -18.99 -6.82 15.84
N SER A 420 -17.75 -7.31 15.71
CA SER A 420 -17.46 -8.62 15.13
C SER A 420 -16.64 -9.49 16.07
N PHE A 421 -17.10 -10.73 16.28
CA PHE A 421 -16.46 -11.69 17.16
C PHE A 421 -16.06 -12.92 16.37
N SER A 422 -14.76 -13.23 16.28
CA SER A 422 -14.25 -14.35 15.49
C SER A 422 -13.55 -15.40 16.34
N PHE A 423 -14.13 -16.60 16.37
CA PHE A 423 -13.63 -17.75 17.13
C PHE A 423 -13.15 -18.89 16.24
N VAL A 424 -11.92 -19.35 16.49
CA VAL A 424 -11.37 -20.59 15.89
C VAL A 424 -10.97 -21.56 16.99
N LEU A 425 -11.77 -22.59 17.22
CA LEU A 425 -11.63 -23.49 18.38
C LEU A 425 -11.11 -24.87 17.97
N TYR A 426 -10.06 -25.35 18.67
CA TYR A 426 -9.48 -26.68 18.48
C TYR A 426 -10.02 -27.66 19.54
N THR A 427 -10.86 -28.62 19.16
CA THR A 427 -11.71 -29.36 20.13
C THR A 427 -11.20 -30.75 20.56
N SER A 428 -9.90 -31.04 20.39
CA SER A 428 -9.36 -32.38 20.66
C SER A 428 -8.13 -32.37 21.59
N PRO A 429 -8.20 -32.97 22.79
CA PRO A 429 -9.38 -33.37 23.55
C PRO A 429 -10.19 -32.16 24.06
N PRO A 430 -11.45 -32.38 24.43
CA PRO A 430 -12.38 -31.36 24.91
C PRO A 430 -11.80 -30.49 26.04
N SER A 431 -11.90 -29.17 25.89
CA SER A 431 -11.65 -28.20 26.96
C SER A 431 -12.99 -27.86 27.67
N LEU A 432 -12.95 -27.50 28.96
CA LEU A 432 -14.14 -26.99 29.67
C LEU A 432 -14.31 -25.46 29.50
N ALA A 433 -13.75 -24.87 28.44
CA ALA A 433 -13.75 -23.44 28.24
C ALA A 433 -15.16 -22.93 27.89
N THR A 434 -15.62 -21.92 28.62
CA THR A 434 -16.85 -21.20 28.34
C THR A 434 -16.51 -19.79 27.87
N GLN A 435 -16.94 -19.43 26.66
CA GLN A 435 -16.86 -18.06 26.17
C GLN A 435 -18.18 -17.35 26.43
N THR A 436 -18.11 -16.11 26.88
CA THR A 436 -19.30 -15.25 27.07
C THR A 436 -19.17 -14.04 26.15
N VAL A 437 -20.16 -13.85 25.29
CA VAL A 437 -20.19 -12.77 24.30
C VAL A 437 -21.42 -11.89 24.53
N ASP A 438 -21.23 -10.58 24.56
CA ASP A 438 -22.27 -9.55 24.55
C ASP A 438 -21.95 -8.56 23.43
N GLY A 439 -22.74 -8.54 22.35
CA GLY A 439 -22.53 -7.54 21.28
C GLY A 439 -22.85 -6.12 21.73
N GLY A 440 -23.78 -5.95 22.67
CA GLY A 440 -24.17 -4.63 23.15
C GLY A 440 -25.27 -4.01 22.29
N THR A 441 -24.96 -2.92 21.59
CA THR A 441 -25.91 -2.20 20.73
C THR A 441 -25.36 -2.05 19.33
N GLY A 442 -26.16 -2.39 18.33
CA GLY A 442 -25.79 -2.27 16.93
C GLY A 442 -26.29 -3.49 16.16
N ASN A 443 -25.58 -3.86 15.11
CA ASN A 443 -25.82 -5.09 14.35
C ASN A 443 -24.58 -5.97 14.41
N ASP A 444 -24.51 -6.80 15.44
CA ASP A 444 -23.29 -7.52 15.84
C ASP A 444 -23.21 -8.90 15.20
N LEU A 445 -22.00 -9.32 14.82
CA LEU A 445 -21.73 -10.58 14.12
C LEU A 445 -20.86 -11.52 14.96
N LEU A 446 -21.35 -12.74 15.20
CA LEU A 446 -20.57 -13.81 15.83
C LEU A 446 -20.19 -14.90 14.82
N SER A 447 -18.90 -15.00 14.51
CA SER A 447 -18.31 -16.00 13.64
C SER A 447 -17.63 -17.12 14.44
N VAL A 448 -18.00 -18.38 14.18
CA VAL A 448 -17.48 -19.55 14.89
C VAL A 448 -17.08 -20.66 13.92
N SER A 449 -15.82 -21.08 14.02
CA SER A 449 -15.29 -22.23 13.29
C SER A 449 -14.61 -23.22 14.25
N TYR A 450 -14.88 -24.51 14.04
CA TYR A 450 -14.29 -25.59 14.83
C TYR A 450 -13.29 -26.39 14.00
N VAL A 451 -12.05 -26.46 14.47
CA VAL A 451 -10.97 -27.23 13.86
C VAL A 451 -10.86 -28.58 14.59
N TYR A 452 -10.96 -29.68 13.83
CA TYR A 452 -11.02 -31.06 14.35
C TYR A 452 -12.15 -31.29 15.37
N PRO A 453 -13.43 -31.10 14.98
CA PRO A 453 -14.57 -31.33 15.87
C PRO A 453 -14.60 -32.78 16.39
N SER A 454 -14.95 -32.95 17.67
CA SER A 454 -15.19 -34.29 18.26
C SER A 454 -16.66 -34.75 18.18
N GLY A 455 -17.54 -33.89 17.69
CA GLY A 455 -18.98 -34.13 17.48
C GLY A 455 -19.64 -32.96 16.75
N GLY A 456 -20.95 -33.05 16.52
CA GLY A 456 -21.72 -32.01 15.82
C GLY A 456 -21.97 -30.76 16.66
N ILE A 457 -22.22 -29.65 15.98
CA ILE A 457 -22.58 -28.37 16.56
C ILE A 457 -24.06 -28.38 16.92
N THR A 458 -24.39 -27.88 18.09
CA THR A 458 -25.77 -27.57 18.47
C THR A 458 -25.84 -26.12 18.89
N THR A 459 -26.77 -25.38 18.29
CA THR A 459 -27.06 -24.00 18.67
C THR A 459 -28.47 -23.86 19.22
N THR A 460 -28.67 -22.82 20.02
CA THR A 460 -29.99 -22.43 20.54
C THR A 460 -30.11 -20.92 20.48
N PHE A 461 -31.33 -20.43 20.26
CA PHE A 461 -31.61 -19.01 20.25
C PHE A 461 -32.97 -18.72 20.92
N ASN A 462 -33.01 -17.69 21.76
CA ASN A 462 -34.22 -17.16 22.37
C ASN A 462 -34.45 -15.72 21.91
N ALA A 463 -35.32 -15.57 20.91
CA ALA A 463 -35.65 -14.28 20.32
C ALA A 463 -36.24 -13.26 21.30
N ALA A 464 -36.82 -13.67 22.44
CA ALA A 464 -37.41 -12.75 23.40
C ALA A 464 -36.36 -12.04 24.28
N THR A 465 -35.20 -12.65 24.45
CA THR A 465 -34.10 -12.13 25.27
C THR A 465 -32.85 -11.82 24.45
N ASN A 466 -32.91 -12.02 23.13
CA ASN A 466 -31.78 -11.97 22.20
C ASN A 466 -30.55 -12.72 22.73
N THR A 467 -30.76 -13.93 23.24
CA THR A 467 -29.70 -14.75 23.85
C THR A 467 -29.66 -16.12 23.20
N GLY A 468 -28.46 -16.66 23.01
CA GLY A 468 -28.29 -18.01 22.51
C GLY A 468 -27.03 -18.69 23.03
N SER A 469 -26.79 -19.88 22.51
CA SER A 469 -25.55 -20.61 22.76
C SER A 469 -25.15 -21.45 21.56
N ILE A 470 -23.84 -21.66 21.41
CA ILE A 470 -23.22 -22.52 20.41
C ILE A 470 -22.38 -23.55 21.18
N ARG A 471 -22.62 -24.83 20.89
CA ARG A 471 -21.95 -25.93 21.59
C ARG A 471 -21.41 -26.95 20.59
N ALA A 472 -20.13 -27.30 20.74
CA ALA A 472 -19.53 -28.46 20.08
C ALA A 472 -18.77 -29.28 21.14
N GLY A 473 -19.23 -30.51 21.40
CA GLY A 473 -18.65 -31.32 22.49
C GLY A 473 -18.83 -30.69 23.88
N THR A 474 -17.73 -30.28 24.52
CA THR A 474 -17.72 -29.59 25.82
C THR A 474 -17.49 -28.09 25.72
N ASP A 475 -17.03 -27.59 24.57
CA ASP A 475 -16.81 -26.17 24.36
C ASP A 475 -18.15 -25.47 24.19
N LEU A 476 -18.34 -24.36 24.92
CA LEU A 476 -19.60 -23.63 24.98
C LEU A 476 -19.35 -22.14 24.78
N ILE A 477 -20.08 -21.55 23.84
CA ILE A 477 -20.18 -20.10 23.68
C ILE A 477 -21.59 -19.71 24.08
N ASN A 478 -21.72 -18.85 25.09
CA ASN A 478 -22.98 -18.20 25.40
C ASN A 478 -22.93 -16.79 24.83
N TYR A 479 -23.97 -16.38 24.12
CA TYR A 479 -24.02 -15.05 23.53
C TYR A 479 -25.35 -14.35 23.85
N LYS A 480 -25.32 -13.02 23.90
CA LYS A 480 -26.50 -12.15 23.91
C LYS A 480 -26.24 -10.91 23.06
N ASN A 481 -27.31 -10.26 22.61
CA ASN A 481 -27.23 -9.07 21.76
C ASN A 481 -26.34 -9.34 20.53
N ILE A 482 -26.66 -10.39 19.78
CA ILE A 482 -25.98 -10.72 18.52
C ILE A 482 -27.06 -10.86 17.46
N GLU A 483 -26.94 -10.07 16.40
CA GLU A 483 -27.93 -9.98 15.33
C GLU A 483 -27.58 -10.88 14.15
N GLY A 484 -26.32 -11.28 13.97
CA GLY A 484 -25.91 -12.20 12.91
C GLY A 484 -24.96 -13.29 13.41
N LEU A 485 -25.11 -14.50 12.87
CA LEU A 485 -24.24 -15.63 13.12
C LEU A 485 -23.57 -16.08 11.82
N HIS A 486 -22.26 -16.32 11.89
CA HIS A 486 -21.54 -17.06 10.85
C HIS A 486 -21.01 -18.37 11.44
N ILE A 487 -21.57 -19.49 11.01
CA ILE A 487 -21.23 -20.81 11.57
C ILE A 487 -20.72 -21.73 10.47
N SER A 488 -19.50 -22.25 10.68
CA SER A 488 -18.98 -23.36 9.88
C SER A 488 -19.44 -24.70 10.49
N GLY A 489 -20.22 -25.47 9.73
CA GLY A 489 -20.66 -26.82 10.08
C GLY A 489 -19.51 -27.84 10.20
N THR A 490 -19.84 -29.02 10.71
CA THR A 490 -18.91 -30.12 10.93
C THR A 490 -19.21 -31.32 10.03
N VAL A 491 -18.39 -32.36 10.11
CA VAL A 491 -18.66 -33.65 9.45
C VAL A 491 -19.69 -34.51 10.18
N TYR A 492 -20.17 -34.09 11.35
CA TYR A 492 -21.17 -34.80 12.15
C TYR A 492 -22.55 -34.22 11.92
N ASN A 493 -23.58 -34.74 12.61
CA ASN A 493 -24.92 -34.17 12.53
C ASN A 493 -24.97 -32.86 13.32
N ASP A 494 -25.18 -31.76 12.61
CA ASP A 494 -25.33 -30.44 13.20
C ASP A 494 -26.81 -30.06 13.39
N LEU A 495 -27.09 -29.34 14.47
CA LEU A 495 -28.39 -28.71 14.73
C LEU A 495 -28.17 -27.20 14.88
N ILE A 496 -28.46 -26.46 13.81
CA ILE A 496 -28.21 -25.03 13.75
C ILE A 496 -29.54 -24.26 13.73
N VAL A 497 -29.65 -23.28 14.62
CA VAL A 497 -30.74 -22.33 14.77
C VAL A 497 -30.08 -20.95 14.76
N GLY A 498 -30.38 -20.19 13.72
CA GLY A 498 -29.96 -18.83 13.51
C GLY A 498 -30.60 -17.85 14.51
N SER A 499 -30.24 -16.59 14.33
CA SER A 499 -30.58 -15.46 15.16
C SER A 499 -31.84 -14.74 14.66
N ASN A 500 -31.92 -13.42 14.87
CA ASN A 500 -33.01 -12.57 14.38
C ASN A 500 -32.61 -11.71 13.16
N GLY A 501 -31.32 -11.65 12.82
CA GLY A 501 -30.80 -10.94 11.65
C GLY A 501 -30.15 -11.91 10.68
N ASN A 502 -29.27 -11.42 9.80
CA ASN A 502 -28.81 -12.19 8.66
C ASN A 502 -27.71 -13.17 9.07
N ASP A 503 -27.98 -14.47 8.98
CA ASP A 503 -27.02 -15.51 9.29
C ASP A 503 -26.37 -16.12 8.05
N THR A 504 -25.12 -16.57 8.18
CA THR A 504 -24.40 -17.35 7.16
C THR A 504 -24.01 -18.71 7.74
N LEU A 505 -24.45 -19.77 7.09
CA LEU A 505 -24.26 -21.13 7.55
C LEU A 505 -23.53 -21.92 6.47
N SER A 506 -22.26 -22.24 6.70
CA SER A 506 -21.40 -22.88 5.70
C SER A 506 -21.13 -24.34 6.03
N LEU A 507 -21.44 -25.25 5.10
CA LEU A 507 -21.22 -26.68 5.23
C LEU A 507 -20.05 -27.11 4.34
N TYR A 508 -18.92 -27.49 4.97
CA TYR A 508 -17.72 -27.96 4.29
C TYR A 508 -17.64 -29.50 4.33
N GLY A 509 -17.88 -30.15 3.19
CA GLY A 509 -17.60 -31.58 3.00
C GLY A 509 -18.81 -32.41 2.58
N SER A 510 -18.74 -32.90 1.35
CA SER A 510 -19.58 -33.88 0.64
C SER A 510 -19.82 -35.26 1.32
N SER A 511 -19.54 -35.41 2.62
CA SER A 511 -19.78 -36.64 3.38
C SER A 511 -20.14 -36.41 4.86
N SER A 512 -20.71 -35.25 5.20
CA SER A 512 -21.11 -34.86 6.56
C SER A 512 -22.47 -35.45 6.99
N GLY A 513 -22.84 -35.22 8.25
CA GLY A 513 -23.99 -35.83 8.91
C GLY A 513 -25.37 -35.45 8.35
N ASN A 514 -26.40 -35.86 9.07
CA ASN A 514 -27.77 -35.41 8.82
C ASN A 514 -28.01 -34.12 9.58
N ASP A 515 -27.89 -33.00 8.89
CA ASP A 515 -27.92 -31.66 9.47
C ASP A 515 -29.34 -31.08 9.47
N THR A 516 -29.69 -30.35 10.53
CA THR A 516 -30.96 -29.64 10.65
C THR A 516 -30.68 -28.17 10.89
N ILE A 517 -31.19 -27.33 9.98
CA ILE A 517 -30.91 -25.90 9.94
C ILE A 517 -32.22 -25.11 9.98
N ASP A 518 -32.23 -24.04 10.77
CA ASP A 518 -33.29 -23.04 10.85
C ASP A 518 -32.62 -21.67 10.83
N GLY A 519 -32.67 -20.91 9.73
CA GLY A 519 -32.05 -19.57 9.68
C GLY A 519 -32.71 -18.59 10.64
N GLY A 520 -33.99 -18.82 10.99
CA GLY A 520 -34.69 -17.99 11.94
C GLY A 520 -35.40 -16.84 11.25
N LYS A 521 -34.99 -15.61 11.52
CA LYS A 521 -35.44 -14.43 10.78
C LYS A 521 -34.22 -13.73 10.23
N GLY A 522 -34.35 -13.14 9.06
CA GLY A 522 -33.27 -12.41 8.43
C GLY A 522 -33.37 -12.62 6.92
N ASP A 523 -32.32 -12.22 6.22
CA ASP A 523 -31.97 -12.75 4.91
C ASP A 523 -30.82 -13.75 5.10
N ASP A 524 -31.18 -15.02 5.32
CA ASP A 524 -30.25 -16.05 5.74
C ASP A 524 -29.63 -16.80 4.55
N LEU A 525 -28.32 -17.05 4.61
CA LEU A 525 -27.54 -17.73 3.59
C LEU A 525 -27.10 -19.13 4.06
N LEU A 526 -27.43 -20.16 3.27
CA LEU A 526 -26.86 -21.49 3.41
C LEU A 526 -25.87 -21.78 2.28
N GLU A 527 -24.62 -22.05 2.64
CA GLU A 527 -23.59 -22.48 1.70
C GLU A 527 -23.33 -23.99 1.81
N ALA A 528 -23.44 -24.68 0.67
CA ALA A 528 -23.24 -26.12 0.59
C ALA A 528 -22.31 -26.48 -0.59
N TYR A 529 -21.05 -26.76 -0.27
CA TYR A 529 -20.01 -27.05 -1.25
C TYR A 529 -19.73 -28.56 -1.34
N TYR A 530 -20.15 -29.21 -2.44
CA TYR A 530 -19.89 -30.64 -2.69
C TYR A 530 -18.69 -30.85 -3.63
N TYR A 531 -17.53 -31.21 -3.09
CA TYR A 531 -16.34 -31.48 -3.91
C TYR A 531 -16.49 -32.72 -4.82
N SER A 532 -16.03 -32.58 -6.07
CA SER A 532 -16.18 -33.52 -7.19
C SER A 532 -15.67 -34.96 -6.99
N ASN A 533 -14.88 -35.23 -5.95
CA ASN A 533 -14.25 -36.55 -5.72
C ASN A 533 -14.83 -37.35 -4.53
N SER A 534 -15.93 -36.88 -3.92
CA SER A 534 -16.23 -37.27 -2.53
C SER A 534 -17.67 -37.69 -2.22
N SER A 535 -18.63 -37.51 -3.14
CA SER A 535 -19.89 -38.24 -3.07
C SER A 535 -19.69 -39.65 -3.64
N GLY A 536 -20.31 -40.67 -3.03
CA GLY A 536 -20.09 -42.09 -3.31
C GLY A 536 -20.53 -42.61 -4.69
N GLY A 537 -20.29 -41.85 -5.78
CA GLY A 537 -20.69 -42.21 -7.13
C GLY A 537 -22.04 -41.62 -7.57
N GLU A 538 -22.65 -40.75 -6.77
CA GLU A 538 -24.03 -40.26 -6.95
C GLU A 538 -24.09 -38.72 -6.87
N GLY A 539 -25.04 -38.12 -7.58
CA GLY A 539 -25.30 -36.68 -7.58
C GLY A 539 -26.18 -36.21 -6.43
N ILE A 540 -26.34 -34.91 -6.27
CA ILE A 540 -27.18 -34.31 -5.24
C ILE A 540 -28.61 -34.05 -5.72
N THR A 541 -29.55 -34.06 -4.77
CA THR A 541 -30.92 -33.61 -5.01
C THR A 541 -31.32 -32.57 -3.96
N SER A 542 -31.54 -31.34 -4.41
CA SER A 542 -32.17 -30.27 -3.62
C SER A 542 -33.68 -30.25 -3.87
N THR A 543 -34.44 -29.93 -2.83
CA THR A 543 -35.88 -29.64 -2.93
C THR A 543 -36.22 -28.40 -2.11
N PHE A 544 -37.21 -27.63 -2.57
CA PHE A 544 -37.69 -26.45 -1.86
C PHE A 544 -39.22 -26.36 -1.89
N ASN A 545 -39.82 -25.98 -0.76
CA ASN A 545 -41.23 -25.69 -0.62
C ASN A 545 -41.43 -24.22 -0.22
N ALA A 546 -41.77 -23.41 -1.23
CA ALA A 546 -41.96 -21.97 -1.08
C ALA A 546 -43.07 -21.57 -0.11
N VAL A 547 -44.04 -22.45 0.20
CA VAL A 547 -45.14 -22.13 1.14
C VAL A 547 -44.68 -22.21 2.58
N THR A 548 -43.82 -23.17 2.89
CA THR A 548 -43.33 -23.41 4.25
C THR A 548 -41.93 -22.84 4.48
N ASN A 549 -41.30 -22.29 3.44
CA ASN A 549 -39.90 -21.88 3.41
C ASN A 549 -38.97 -22.98 3.94
N THR A 550 -39.18 -24.21 3.47
CA THR A 550 -38.42 -25.39 3.89
C THR A 550 -37.84 -26.09 2.69
N GLY A 551 -36.61 -26.59 2.80
CA GLY A 551 -36.00 -27.40 1.77
C GLY A 551 -35.06 -28.46 2.33
N SER A 552 -34.45 -29.21 1.42
CA SER A 552 -33.47 -30.22 1.78
C SER A 552 -32.46 -30.42 0.67
N ILE A 553 -31.20 -30.69 1.01
CA ILE A 553 -30.16 -31.11 0.08
C ILE A 553 -29.73 -32.53 0.46
N THR A 554 -29.91 -33.48 -0.45
CA THR A 554 -29.61 -34.91 -0.21
C THR A 554 -28.44 -35.36 -1.06
N SER A 555 -27.47 -36.04 -0.45
CA SER A 555 -26.31 -36.65 -1.09
C SER A 555 -26.11 -38.06 -0.53
N GLY A 556 -26.36 -39.10 -1.33
CA GLY A 556 -26.33 -40.49 -0.87
C GLY A 556 -27.25 -40.74 0.33
N THR A 557 -26.68 -41.15 1.48
CA THR A 557 -27.42 -41.38 2.73
C THR A 557 -27.58 -40.16 3.62
N ASN A 558 -26.95 -39.04 3.26
CA ASN A 558 -26.87 -37.85 4.10
C ASN A 558 -27.83 -36.79 3.56
N GLN A 559 -28.46 -36.06 4.48
CA GLN A 559 -29.44 -35.04 4.16
C GLN A 559 -29.28 -33.83 5.07
N VAL A 560 -29.15 -32.65 4.45
CA VAL A 560 -29.30 -31.35 5.10
C VAL A 560 -30.77 -30.96 4.97
N SER A 561 -31.47 -30.79 6.09
CA SER A 561 -32.83 -30.25 6.12
C SER A 561 -32.78 -28.81 6.61
N TYR A 562 -33.33 -27.86 5.86
CA TYR A 562 -33.30 -26.45 6.21
C TYR A 562 -34.69 -25.81 6.18
N LYS A 563 -34.87 -24.75 6.97
CA LYS A 563 -36.04 -23.87 6.92
C LYS A 563 -35.63 -22.43 7.22
N ASN A 564 -36.46 -21.48 6.76
CA ASN A 564 -36.17 -20.05 6.91
C ASN A 564 -34.77 -19.71 6.39
N ILE A 565 -34.51 -20.07 5.12
CA ILE A 565 -33.28 -19.73 4.42
C ILE A 565 -33.73 -19.04 3.14
N GLU A 566 -33.27 -17.80 2.96
CA GLU A 566 -33.69 -16.95 1.86
C GLU A 566 -32.76 -17.12 0.65
N ARG A 567 -31.46 -17.35 0.89
CA ARG A 567 -30.46 -17.52 -0.17
C ARG A 567 -29.68 -18.82 -0.02
N LEU A 568 -29.44 -19.48 -1.15
CA LEU A 568 -28.71 -20.73 -1.25
C LEU A 568 -27.47 -20.53 -2.12
N ASN A 569 -26.31 -20.97 -1.61
CA ASN A 569 -25.09 -21.11 -2.38
C ASN A 569 -24.76 -22.60 -2.49
N ILE A 570 -25.05 -23.22 -3.64
CA ILE A 570 -24.94 -24.68 -3.83
C ILE A 570 -23.98 -24.98 -4.98
N SER A 571 -22.94 -25.77 -4.69
CA SER A 571 -22.10 -26.38 -5.72
C SER A 571 -22.50 -27.83 -5.97
N GLY A 572 -22.80 -28.16 -7.23
CA GLY A 572 -23.03 -29.53 -7.69
C GLY A 572 -21.80 -30.45 -7.58
N THR A 573 -22.04 -31.74 -7.82
CA THR A 573 -21.04 -32.81 -7.88
C THR A 573 -20.66 -33.11 -9.33
N ALA A 574 -19.77 -34.07 -9.59
CA ALA A 574 -19.44 -34.50 -10.96
C ALA A 574 -20.49 -35.45 -11.62
N TYR A 575 -21.62 -35.70 -10.95
CA TYR A 575 -22.68 -36.64 -11.37
C TYR A 575 -23.96 -35.86 -11.66
N ASN A 576 -25.00 -36.54 -12.17
CA ASN A 576 -26.27 -35.88 -12.47
C ASN A 576 -26.90 -35.30 -11.21
N ASP A 577 -26.92 -33.98 -11.12
CA ASP A 577 -27.50 -33.25 -10.01
C ASP A 577 -28.89 -32.72 -10.35
N LEU A 578 -29.76 -32.64 -9.33
CA LEU A 578 -31.01 -31.91 -9.37
C LEU A 578 -30.95 -30.80 -8.32
N ILE A 579 -30.76 -29.56 -8.74
CA ILE A 579 -30.63 -28.40 -7.86
C ILE A 579 -31.86 -27.53 -8.03
N VAL A 580 -32.52 -27.22 -6.92
CA VAL A 580 -33.67 -26.33 -6.85
C VAL A 580 -33.35 -25.28 -5.81
N GLY A 581 -33.37 -24.02 -6.24
CA GLY A 581 -33.22 -22.82 -5.43
C GLY A 581 -34.47 -22.48 -4.63
N GLY A 582 -34.38 -21.39 -3.89
CA GLY A 582 -35.32 -20.85 -2.93
C GLY A 582 -36.25 -19.79 -3.51
N ASN A 583 -36.52 -18.78 -2.67
CA ASN A 583 -37.32 -17.60 -3.04
C ASN A 583 -36.47 -16.31 -3.14
N GLY A 584 -35.22 -16.34 -2.67
CA GLY A 584 -34.28 -15.21 -2.73
C GLY A 584 -33.23 -15.44 -3.80
N ASN A 585 -32.22 -14.58 -3.83
CA ASN A 585 -31.20 -14.59 -4.87
C ASN A 585 -30.16 -15.68 -4.60
N ASP A 586 -30.23 -16.77 -5.36
CA ASP A 586 -29.37 -17.93 -5.17
C ASP A 586 -28.12 -17.88 -6.05
N THR A 587 -27.05 -18.52 -5.58
CA THR A 587 -25.84 -18.77 -6.37
C THR A 587 -25.68 -20.28 -6.55
N LEU A 588 -25.90 -20.74 -7.77
CA LEU A 588 -25.91 -22.16 -8.09
C LEU A 588 -24.73 -22.45 -9.02
N THR A 589 -23.97 -23.50 -8.73
CA THR A 589 -22.85 -23.91 -9.60
C THR A 589 -23.12 -25.28 -10.21
N GLY A 590 -23.20 -25.32 -11.54
CA GLY A 590 -23.21 -26.56 -12.32
C GLY A 590 -21.78 -27.05 -12.58
N CYS A 591 -21.58 -28.36 -12.70
CA CYS A 591 -20.27 -28.93 -12.99
C CYS A 591 -20.09 -29.25 -14.49
N ASP A 592 -18.85 -29.52 -14.92
CA ASP A 592 -18.53 -29.86 -16.32
C ASP A 592 -18.87 -31.31 -16.72
N ARG A 593 -19.52 -32.08 -15.84
CA ARG A 593 -19.85 -33.50 -15.99
C ARG A 593 -21.32 -33.79 -15.66
N GLY A 594 -21.79 -34.97 -16.07
CA GLY A 594 -23.16 -35.36 -15.76
C GLY A 594 -24.22 -34.62 -16.58
N LYS A 595 -25.47 -34.85 -16.19
CA LYS A 595 -26.67 -34.23 -16.78
C LYS A 595 -27.45 -33.57 -15.66
N ASP A 596 -27.15 -32.30 -15.44
CA ASP A 596 -27.68 -31.56 -14.31
C ASP A 596 -28.97 -30.83 -14.69
N THR A 597 -29.87 -30.74 -13.73
CA THR A 597 -31.11 -29.96 -13.84
C THR A 597 -31.12 -28.92 -12.73
N ILE A 598 -31.12 -27.64 -13.11
CA ILE A 598 -31.06 -26.50 -12.20
C ILE A 598 -32.32 -25.66 -12.36
N ASP A 599 -32.92 -25.25 -11.24
CA ASP A 599 -34.05 -24.34 -11.16
C ASP A 599 -33.69 -23.28 -10.11
N GLY A 600 -33.47 -22.02 -10.50
CA GLY A 600 -33.17 -20.95 -9.53
C GLY A 600 -34.36 -20.66 -8.62
N GLY A 601 -35.58 -20.87 -9.12
CA GLY A 601 -36.80 -20.67 -8.35
C GLY A 601 -37.33 -19.26 -8.54
N LYS A 602 -37.37 -18.46 -7.48
CA LYS A 602 -37.63 -17.03 -7.58
C LYS A 602 -36.44 -16.30 -7.01
N GLY A 603 -36.17 -15.12 -7.54
CA GLY A 603 -35.04 -14.32 -7.15
C GLY A 603 -34.45 -13.71 -8.39
N ASP A 604 -33.30 -13.10 -8.22
CA ASP A 604 -32.34 -12.84 -9.29
C ASP A 604 -31.20 -13.84 -9.09
N ASP A 605 -31.29 -14.96 -9.81
CA ASP A 605 -30.48 -16.16 -9.55
C ASP A 605 -29.27 -16.24 -10.48
N LEU A 606 -28.10 -16.52 -9.91
CA LEU A 606 -26.83 -16.67 -10.63
C LEU A 606 -26.50 -18.15 -10.84
N LEU A 607 -26.31 -18.56 -12.10
CA LEU A 607 -25.71 -19.85 -12.45
C LEU A 607 -24.25 -19.68 -12.88
N SER A 608 -23.34 -20.24 -12.09
CA SER A 608 -21.92 -20.37 -12.44
C SER A 608 -21.62 -21.70 -13.11
N PHE A 609 -20.81 -21.68 -14.17
CA PHE A 609 -20.31 -22.86 -14.87
C PHE A 609 -18.81 -22.71 -15.14
N TYR A 610 -18.02 -23.51 -14.43
CA TYR A 610 -16.56 -23.55 -14.56
C TYR A 610 -16.11 -24.85 -15.21
N ASN A 611 -15.18 -24.75 -16.16
CA ASN A 611 -14.68 -25.88 -16.92
C ASN A 611 -13.25 -26.25 -16.49
N TYR A 612 -13.03 -27.52 -16.11
CA TYR A 612 -11.71 -27.99 -15.69
C TYR A 612 -11.09 -29.05 -16.62
N SER A 613 -11.87 -29.79 -17.44
CA SER A 613 -11.32 -30.93 -18.21
C SER A 613 -12.14 -31.42 -19.41
N ILE A 614 -12.72 -30.53 -20.24
CA ILE A 614 -13.41 -30.95 -21.47
C ILE A 614 -12.54 -30.84 -22.73
N GLY A 615 -12.64 -31.86 -23.61
CA GLY A 615 -11.85 -31.98 -24.83
C GLY A 615 -12.50 -31.40 -26.10
N GLN A 616 -13.46 -30.48 -25.94
CA GLN A 616 -14.22 -29.85 -27.02
C GLN A 616 -14.89 -28.55 -26.52
N GLY A 617 -15.40 -27.72 -27.43
CA GLY A 617 -16.10 -26.48 -27.08
C GLY A 617 -17.48 -26.70 -26.47
N ILE A 618 -17.98 -25.67 -25.78
CA ILE A 618 -19.31 -25.59 -25.20
C ILE A 618 -20.29 -24.87 -26.11
N THR A 619 -21.57 -25.21 -25.93
CA THR A 619 -22.68 -24.47 -26.52
C THR A 619 -23.70 -24.17 -25.44
N SER A 620 -23.96 -22.89 -25.17
CA SER A 620 -25.10 -22.47 -24.36
C SER A 620 -26.25 -21.96 -25.23
N THR A 621 -27.46 -22.06 -24.68
CA THR A 621 -28.69 -21.62 -25.31
C THR A 621 -29.58 -20.98 -24.26
N PHE A 622 -30.30 -19.93 -24.62
CA PHE A 622 -31.29 -19.30 -23.75
C PHE A 622 -32.60 -19.02 -24.49
N ASN A 623 -33.73 -19.17 -23.80
CA ASN A 623 -35.05 -18.83 -24.30
C ASN A 623 -35.73 -17.88 -23.32
N ALA A 624 -35.68 -16.59 -23.64
CA ALA A 624 -36.26 -15.50 -22.86
C ALA A 624 -37.76 -15.68 -22.57
N ALA A 625 -38.53 -16.32 -23.46
CA ALA A 625 -39.98 -16.47 -23.28
C ALA A 625 -40.36 -17.46 -22.17
N THR A 626 -39.48 -18.43 -21.89
CA THR A 626 -39.68 -19.45 -20.86
C THR A 626 -38.69 -19.35 -19.72
N ASN A 627 -37.76 -18.40 -19.78
CA ASN A 627 -36.60 -18.26 -18.89
C ASN A 627 -35.90 -19.62 -18.68
N THR A 628 -35.58 -20.30 -19.78
CA THR A 628 -34.96 -21.63 -19.76
C THR A 628 -33.77 -21.66 -20.69
N GLY A 629 -32.73 -22.38 -20.31
CA GLY A 629 -31.58 -22.60 -21.16
C GLY A 629 -30.87 -23.90 -20.91
N SER A 630 -29.75 -24.07 -21.60
CA SER A 630 -28.88 -25.21 -21.41
C SER A 630 -27.44 -24.85 -21.73
N ILE A 631 -26.49 -25.54 -21.09
CA ILE A 631 -25.07 -25.48 -21.38
C ILE A 631 -24.65 -26.92 -21.72
N THR A 632 -24.16 -27.16 -22.93
CA THR A 632 -23.79 -28.50 -23.41
C THR A 632 -22.29 -28.58 -23.67
N ALA A 633 -21.64 -29.59 -23.09
CA ALA A 633 -20.22 -29.88 -23.21
C ALA A 633 -20.03 -31.36 -23.55
N GLY A 634 -20.00 -31.71 -24.83
CA GLY A 634 -19.92 -33.09 -25.29
C GLY A 634 -21.12 -33.93 -24.83
N PRO A 635 -20.92 -35.04 -24.09
CA PRO A 635 -22.03 -35.84 -23.57
C PRO A 635 -22.72 -35.21 -22.34
N ASN A 636 -22.13 -34.18 -21.74
CA ASN A 636 -22.58 -33.54 -20.52
C ASN A 636 -23.47 -32.33 -20.83
N GLN A 637 -24.42 -32.06 -19.96
CA GLN A 637 -25.37 -30.97 -20.15
C GLN A 637 -25.92 -30.47 -18.83
N VAL A 638 -25.89 -29.16 -18.62
CA VAL A 638 -26.65 -28.48 -17.56
C VAL A 638 -27.89 -27.89 -18.20
N SER A 639 -29.07 -28.35 -17.81
CA SER A 639 -30.35 -27.74 -18.19
C SER A 639 -30.83 -26.84 -17.06
N TYR A 640 -31.14 -25.58 -17.35
CA TYR A 640 -31.53 -24.62 -16.33
C TYR A 640 -32.83 -23.89 -16.68
N LYS A 641 -33.51 -23.38 -15.66
CA LYS A 641 -34.65 -22.45 -15.79
C LYS A 641 -34.70 -21.52 -14.59
N ASN A 642 -35.41 -20.40 -14.73
CA ASN A 642 -35.49 -19.35 -13.71
C ASN A 642 -34.08 -18.95 -13.25
N ILE A 643 -33.24 -18.55 -14.20
CA ILE A 643 -31.88 -18.07 -13.95
C ILE A 643 -31.78 -16.74 -14.69
N GLU A 644 -31.45 -15.70 -13.95
CA GLU A 644 -31.42 -14.33 -14.43
C GLU A 644 -30.00 -13.89 -14.78
N GLN A 645 -28.96 -14.55 -14.24
CA GLN A 645 -27.57 -14.23 -14.52
C GLN A 645 -26.75 -15.50 -14.77
N LEU A 646 -25.83 -15.42 -15.73
CA LEU A 646 -24.92 -16.49 -16.11
C LEU A 646 -23.47 -16.06 -15.90
N ASN A 647 -22.70 -16.88 -15.19
CA ASN A 647 -21.25 -16.77 -15.13
C ASN A 647 -20.63 -18.02 -15.80
N ILE A 648 -20.21 -17.89 -17.05
CA ILE A 648 -19.72 -19.01 -17.87
C ILE A 648 -18.25 -18.81 -18.21
N SER A 649 -17.42 -19.76 -17.79
CA SER A 649 -16.04 -19.89 -18.28
C SER A 649 -15.98 -20.89 -19.43
N GLY A 650 -15.58 -20.41 -20.60
CA GLY A 650 -15.39 -21.18 -21.82
C GLY A 650 -14.19 -22.12 -21.79
N THR A 651 -13.76 -22.55 -22.95
CA THR A 651 -12.83 -23.66 -23.15
C THR A 651 -11.60 -23.21 -23.93
N ASN A 652 -10.79 -24.18 -24.35
CA ASN A 652 -9.69 -23.92 -25.28
C ASN A 652 -10.08 -24.15 -26.76
N TYR A 653 -11.36 -24.32 -27.04
CA TYR A 653 -11.93 -24.67 -28.34
C TYR A 653 -13.01 -23.66 -28.71
N ASP A 654 -13.44 -23.67 -29.97
CA ASP A 654 -14.51 -22.81 -30.46
C ASP A 654 -15.81 -23.00 -29.65
N ASP A 655 -16.18 -21.96 -28.91
CA ASP A 655 -17.35 -21.91 -28.04
C ASP A 655 -18.46 -21.05 -28.63
N LEU A 656 -19.71 -21.45 -28.37
CA LEU A 656 -20.90 -20.64 -28.62
C LEU A 656 -21.59 -20.38 -27.29
N ILE A 657 -21.47 -19.16 -26.79
CA ILE A 657 -22.03 -18.74 -25.51
C ILE A 657 -23.12 -17.71 -25.77
N VAL A 658 -24.34 -18.05 -25.39
CA VAL A 658 -25.51 -17.17 -25.33
C VAL A 658 -25.84 -16.92 -23.86
N GLY A 659 -25.87 -15.65 -23.50
CA GLY A 659 -26.29 -15.12 -22.21
C GLY A 659 -27.80 -15.16 -22.00
N SER A 660 -28.23 -14.58 -20.90
CA SER A 660 -29.58 -14.49 -20.39
C SER A 660 -30.21 -13.12 -20.73
N ASN A 661 -31.09 -12.60 -19.86
CA ASN A 661 -31.61 -11.23 -19.96
C ASN A 661 -31.14 -10.35 -18.79
N GLY A 662 -30.29 -10.86 -17.91
CA GLY A 662 -29.68 -10.10 -16.83
C GLY A 662 -28.19 -9.97 -17.03
N ASN A 663 -27.51 -9.36 -16.06
CA ASN A 663 -26.10 -9.01 -16.17
C ASN A 663 -25.22 -10.27 -16.12
N ASP A 664 -24.68 -10.67 -17.26
CA ASP A 664 -23.90 -11.89 -17.39
C ASP A 664 -22.38 -11.63 -17.35
N THR A 665 -21.62 -12.66 -16.97
CA THR A 665 -20.16 -12.71 -17.10
C THR A 665 -19.77 -13.91 -17.96
N LEU A 666 -19.38 -13.65 -19.20
CA LEU A 666 -19.22 -14.67 -20.23
C LEU A 666 -17.79 -14.63 -20.79
N ALA A 667 -17.01 -15.68 -20.53
CA ALA A 667 -15.66 -15.82 -21.06
C ALA A 667 -15.60 -16.94 -22.10
N GLY A 668 -15.05 -16.68 -23.29
CA GLY A 668 -14.88 -17.68 -24.36
C GLY A 668 -13.59 -18.50 -24.25
N GLY A 669 -12.57 -18.02 -23.52
CA GLY A 669 -11.27 -18.69 -23.49
C GLY A 669 -10.55 -18.65 -24.85
N GLN A 670 -9.85 -19.73 -25.22
CA GLN A 670 -9.14 -19.83 -26.52
C GLN A 670 -10.10 -20.30 -27.64
N GLY A 671 -9.64 -20.27 -28.89
CA GLY A 671 -10.46 -20.69 -30.04
C GLY A 671 -11.23 -19.54 -30.68
N ASN A 672 -12.05 -19.85 -31.69
CA ASN A 672 -12.91 -18.89 -32.38
C ASN A 672 -14.28 -18.84 -31.70
N ASN A 673 -14.43 -17.93 -30.76
CA ASN A 673 -15.61 -17.91 -29.90
C ASN A 673 -16.69 -16.98 -30.43
N THR A 674 -17.94 -17.37 -30.26
CA THR A 674 -19.11 -16.51 -30.45
C THR A 674 -19.79 -16.31 -29.10
N ILE A 675 -19.82 -15.08 -28.61
CA ILE A 675 -20.41 -14.71 -27.31
C ILE A 675 -21.49 -13.67 -27.57
N LEU A 676 -22.71 -13.95 -27.12
CA LEU A 676 -23.86 -13.07 -27.20
C LEU A 676 -24.31 -12.80 -25.77
N GLY A 677 -24.23 -11.55 -25.30
CA GLY A 677 -24.67 -11.12 -23.97
C GLY A 677 -26.18 -11.20 -23.85
N GLY A 678 -26.89 -10.33 -24.56
CA GLY A 678 -28.34 -10.34 -24.61
C GLY A 678 -28.90 -9.01 -24.17
N ALA A 679 -29.61 -9.00 -23.04
CA ALA A 679 -30.03 -7.77 -22.39
C ALA A 679 -29.41 -7.75 -20.99
N GLY A 680 -29.22 -6.57 -20.43
CA GLY A 680 -28.51 -6.41 -19.16
C GLY A 680 -27.07 -5.96 -19.39
N LYS A 681 -26.41 -5.54 -18.31
CA LYS A 681 -25.04 -5.03 -18.36
C LYS A 681 -24.05 -6.18 -18.31
N ASP A 682 -23.58 -6.61 -19.46
CA ASP A 682 -22.82 -7.83 -19.62
C ASP A 682 -21.31 -7.57 -19.65
N TYR A 683 -20.55 -8.53 -19.12
CA TYR A 683 -19.10 -8.61 -19.27
C TYR A 683 -18.74 -9.79 -20.16
N LEU A 684 -18.23 -9.50 -21.36
CA LEU A 684 -17.86 -10.50 -22.36
C LEU A 684 -16.34 -10.48 -22.56
N SER A 685 -15.66 -11.62 -22.44
CA SER A 685 -14.22 -11.71 -22.66
C SER A 685 -13.78 -12.89 -23.53
N ALA A 686 -12.81 -12.64 -24.40
CA ALA A 686 -11.98 -13.67 -25.04
C ALA A 686 -10.50 -13.27 -24.98
N ASP A 687 -10.09 -12.68 -23.85
CA ASP A 687 -8.71 -12.24 -23.63
C ASP A 687 -7.71 -13.37 -23.84
N TYR A 688 -6.50 -13.02 -24.29
CA TYR A 688 -5.41 -13.94 -24.62
C TYR A 688 -5.71 -14.93 -25.77
N SER A 689 -6.88 -14.85 -26.42
CA SER A 689 -7.24 -15.73 -27.51
C SER A 689 -6.58 -15.32 -28.83
N ASN A 690 -5.95 -16.30 -29.50
CA ASN A 690 -5.47 -16.13 -30.87
C ASN A 690 -6.54 -16.44 -31.95
N GLY A 691 -7.75 -16.86 -31.55
CA GLY A 691 -8.83 -17.12 -32.49
C GLY A 691 -9.56 -15.85 -32.93
N ASN A 692 -10.39 -15.99 -33.96
CA ASN A 692 -11.25 -14.90 -34.43
C ASN A 692 -12.56 -14.94 -33.62
N ASN A 693 -12.70 -14.01 -32.68
CA ASN A 693 -13.85 -13.98 -31.77
C ASN A 693 -14.91 -12.98 -32.24
N SER A 694 -16.17 -13.30 -31.96
CA SER A 694 -17.34 -12.46 -32.21
C SER A 694 -18.07 -12.24 -30.90
N LEU A 695 -18.01 -11.03 -30.35
CA LEU A 695 -18.71 -10.64 -29.12
C LEU A 695 -19.81 -9.63 -29.47
N SER A 696 -21.01 -9.82 -28.94
CA SER A 696 -22.11 -8.87 -29.05
C SER A 696 -22.70 -8.65 -27.67
N GLY A 697 -22.69 -7.40 -27.18
CA GLY A 697 -23.26 -7.00 -25.90
C GLY A 697 -24.79 -7.12 -25.94
N GLY A 698 -25.43 -6.22 -26.67
CA GLY A 698 -26.87 -6.24 -26.91
C GLY A 698 -27.55 -4.97 -26.43
N ASP A 699 -28.46 -5.07 -25.46
CA ASP A 699 -29.12 -3.92 -24.84
C ASP A 699 -28.47 -3.64 -23.46
N ASP A 700 -28.40 -2.37 -23.06
CA ASP A 700 -27.73 -1.83 -21.85
C ASP A 700 -26.20 -1.68 -21.98
N ASN A 701 -25.55 -1.15 -20.95
CA ASN A 701 -24.13 -0.78 -20.98
C ASN A 701 -23.23 -2.00 -20.76
N ASP A 702 -22.54 -2.42 -21.80
CA ASP A 702 -21.76 -3.65 -21.86
C ASP A 702 -20.24 -3.41 -21.88
N SER A 703 -19.49 -4.42 -21.46
CA SER A 703 -18.02 -4.44 -21.53
C SER A 703 -17.52 -5.65 -22.30
N LEU A 704 -16.94 -5.42 -23.48
CA LEU A 704 -16.44 -6.45 -24.39
C LEU A 704 -14.92 -6.36 -24.48
N ASN A 705 -14.20 -7.43 -24.10
CA ASN A 705 -12.75 -7.45 -24.06
C ASN A 705 -12.14 -8.62 -24.83
N VAL A 706 -11.24 -8.32 -25.77
CA VAL A 706 -10.41 -9.30 -26.48
C VAL A 706 -8.99 -8.74 -26.58
N SER A 707 -8.28 -8.71 -25.46
CA SER A 707 -6.95 -8.12 -25.34
C SER A 707 -5.85 -9.16 -25.07
N GLY A 708 -4.63 -8.82 -25.46
CA GLY A 708 -3.43 -9.45 -24.91
C GLY A 708 -3.08 -8.91 -23.52
N SER A 709 -1.98 -9.38 -22.93
CA SER A 709 -1.50 -8.87 -21.64
C SER A 709 -0.06 -8.40 -21.67
N TYR A 710 0.23 -7.50 -20.72
CA TYR A 710 1.50 -6.90 -20.42
C TYR A 710 1.69 -6.93 -18.90
N ASP A 711 2.69 -7.67 -18.42
CA ASP A 711 3.10 -7.69 -17.01
C ASP A 711 4.56 -7.23 -16.89
N ASP A 712 4.81 -6.28 -15.97
CA ASP A 712 6.14 -5.81 -15.59
C ASP A 712 6.46 -6.21 -14.14
N TYR A 713 6.70 -7.51 -13.92
CA TYR A 713 7.17 -8.00 -12.62
C TYR A 713 8.70 -8.13 -12.64
N ARG A 714 9.38 -7.26 -11.87
CA ARG A 714 10.83 -7.31 -11.58
C ARG A 714 11.77 -7.05 -12.78
N GLY A 715 11.30 -6.37 -13.83
CA GLY A 715 12.11 -6.04 -15.00
C GLY A 715 12.29 -7.19 -16.01
N ASP A 716 11.57 -8.31 -15.82
CA ASP A 716 11.41 -9.34 -16.84
C ASP A 716 10.09 -9.08 -17.60
N PHE A 717 10.21 -8.78 -18.90
CA PHE A 717 9.09 -8.39 -19.74
C PHE A 717 8.33 -9.61 -20.29
N TYR A 718 7.03 -9.70 -20.02
CA TYR A 718 6.14 -10.69 -20.65
C TYR A 718 5.01 -9.96 -21.39
N LEU A 719 4.94 -10.17 -22.72
CA LEU A 719 3.87 -9.66 -23.58
C LEU A 719 3.25 -10.82 -24.34
N ASP A 720 2.00 -11.13 -24.02
CA ASP A 720 1.20 -12.11 -24.75
C ASP A 720 0.33 -11.38 -25.77
N ALA A 721 0.94 -11.06 -26.91
CA ALA A 721 0.23 -10.44 -28.03
C ALA A 721 -0.71 -11.46 -28.69
N ILE A 722 -1.92 -11.00 -29.01
CA ILE A 722 -2.91 -11.81 -29.72
C ILE A 722 -2.97 -11.45 -31.21
N SER A 723 -3.43 -12.38 -32.04
CA SER A 723 -3.43 -12.25 -33.52
C SER A 723 -4.80 -12.46 -34.18
N GLY A 724 -5.82 -12.75 -33.39
CA GLY A 724 -7.19 -12.96 -33.86
C GLY A 724 -7.80 -11.72 -34.52
N LYS A 725 -8.63 -11.93 -35.55
CA LYS A 725 -9.46 -10.88 -36.17
C LYS A 725 -10.81 -10.86 -35.47
N ASN A 726 -10.95 -9.98 -34.49
CA ASN A 726 -12.11 -9.98 -33.62
C ASN A 726 -13.17 -8.98 -34.09
N THR A 727 -14.43 -9.30 -33.85
CA THR A 727 -15.58 -8.42 -34.06
C THR A 727 -16.27 -8.20 -32.72
N LEU A 728 -16.33 -6.97 -32.25
CA LEU A 728 -17.03 -6.55 -31.04
C LEU A 728 -18.14 -5.59 -31.46
N ASN A 729 -19.35 -5.85 -30.98
CA ASN A 729 -20.52 -5.02 -31.21
C ASN A 729 -21.16 -4.70 -29.86
N GLY A 730 -21.15 -3.44 -29.45
CA GLY A 730 -21.76 -2.97 -28.20
C GLY A 730 -23.27 -3.17 -28.24
N GLY A 731 -23.94 -2.40 -29.11
CA GLY A 731 -25.37 -2.51 -29.31
C GLY A 731 -26.07 -1.22 -28.90
N ALA A 732 -26.91 -1.26 -27.88
CA ALA A 732 -27.57 -0.08 -27.35
C ALA A 732 -27.19 0.11 -25.88
N GLY A 733 -26.61 1.25 -25.51
CA GLY A 733 -26.05 1.48 -24.19
C GLY A 733 -24.75 2.28 -24.30
N ASP A 734 -24.22 2.75 -23.18
CA ASP A 734 -22.86 3.31 -23.17
C ASP A 734 -21.85 2.16 -22.96
N ASP A 735 -21.26 1.66 -24.05
CA ASP A 735 -20.48 0.42 -24.09
C ASP A 735 -18.97 0.66 -24.04
N ASN A 736 -18.23 -0.35 -23.57
CA ASN A 736 -16.76 -0.35 -23.57
C ASN A 736 -16.20 -1.56 -24.34
N LEU A 737 -15.57 -1.29 -25.48
CA LEU A 737 -15.03 -2.30 -26.40
C LEU A 737 -13.51 -2.21 -26.46
N VAL A 738 -12.81 -3.30 -26.12
CA VAL A 738 -11.35 -3.29 -25.95
C VAL A 738 -10.68 -4.44 -26.72
N THR A 739 -9.67 -4.10 -27.53
CA THR A 739 -8.82 -5.05 -28.29
C THR A 739 -7.33 -4.71 -28.19
N ASN A 740 -6.89 -4.30 -27.01
CA ASN A 740 -5.53 -3.83 -26.79
C ASN A 740 -4.50 -4.94 -27.01
N TYR A 741 -3.27 -4.55 -27.35
CA TYR A 741 -2.15 -5.47 -27.57
C TYR A 741 -2.42 -6.54 -28.67
N SER A 742 -3.31 -6.23 -29.63
CA SER A 742 -3.66 -7.10 -30.75
C SER A 742 -2.93 -6.73 -32.05
N SER A 743 -2.44 -7.75 -32.75
CA SER A 743 -1.90 -7.65 -34.11
C SER A 743 -2.93 -7.98 -35.20
N GLY A 744 -4.13 -8.43 -34.82
CA GLY A 744 -5.21 -8.75 -35.75
C GLY A 744 -6.00 -7.52 -36.19
N ASN A 745 -6.64 -7.61 -37.37
CA ASN A 745 -7.52 -6.55 -37.84
C ASN A 745 -8.88 -6.71 -37.14
N ASN A 746 -9.14 -5.86 -36.15
CA ASN A 746 -10.36 -5.92 -35.35
C ASN A 746 -11.42 -4.94 -35.89
N LEU A 747 -12.68 -5.29 -35.70
CA LEU A 747 -13.84 -4.44 -35.97
C LEU A 747 -14.57 -4.20 -34.65
N LEU A 748 -14.62 -2.95 -34.22
CA LEU A 748 -15.36 -2.51 -33.03
C LEU A 748 -16.49 -1.59 -33.51
N ASN A 749 -17.71 -1.87 -33.07
CA ASN A 749 -18.89 -1.07 -33.36
C ASN A 749 -19.58 -0.76 -32.03
N GLY A 750 -19.63 0.51 -31.64
CA GLY A 750 -20.30 0.97 -30.41
C GLY A 750 -21.81 0.76 -30.53
N GLY A 751 -22.46 1.55 -31.38
CA GLY A 751 -23.88 1.42 -31.68
C GLY A 751 -24.65 2.66 -31.25
N ASP A 752 -25.69 2.51 -30.43
CA ASP A 752 -26.45 3.63 -29.86
C ASP A 752 -25.95 3.91 -28.43
N GLY A 753 -25.37 5.08 -28.15
CA GLY A 753 -24.93 5.46 -26.80
C GLY A 753 -23.54 6.11 -26.80
N ASN A 754 -23.02 6.50 -25.63
CA ASN A 754 -21.70 7.13 -25.56
C ASN A 754 -20.63 6.06 -25.33
N ASP A 755 -20.07 5.55 -26.41
CA ASP A 755 -19.23 4.36 -26.39
C ASP A 755 -17.74 4.69 -26.26
N THR A 756 -16.98 3.75 -25.67
CA THR A 756 -15.53 3.79 -25.64
C THR A 756 -14.94 2.59 -26.38
N LEU A 757 -14.24 2.84 -27.48
CA LEU A 757 -13.64 1.82 -28.33
C LEU A 757 -12.11 1.96 -28.31
N THR A 758 -11.40 0.89 -27.96
CA THR A 758 -9.94 0.93 -27.80
C THR A 758 -9.25 -0.23 -28.53
N ALA A 759 -8.28 0.10 -29.38
CA ALA A 759 -7.33 -0.83 -30.01
C ALA A 759 -5.90 -0.29 -29.88
N ALA A 760 -5.47 -0.04 -28.64
CA ALA A 760 -4.26 0.69 -28.31
C ALA A 760 -3.10 -0.21 -27.84
N GLY A 761 -1.88 0.36 -27.87
CA GLY A 761 -0.68 -0.18 -27.24
C GLY A 761 -0.27 0.58 -25.98
N SER A 762 0.95 0.36 -25.48
CA SER A 762 1.49 1.03 -24.29
C SER A 762 2.67 1.95 -24.60
N ALA A 763 2.74 3.08 -23.90
CA ALA A 763 3.86 4.03 -23.92
C ALA A 763 5.14 3.47 -23.26
N SER A 764 5.02 2.57 -22.27
CA SER A 764 6.17 2.02 -21.53
C SER A 764 7.10 1.15 -22.41
N LEU A 765 6.56 0.63 -23.51
CA LEU A 765 7.28 -0.17 -24.51
C LEU A 765 8.26 0.64 -25.37
N TYR A 766 8.13 1.97 -25.41
CA TYR A 766 8.85 2.80 -26.38
C TYR A 766 10.32 3.08 -26.03
N SER A 767 10.77 2.84 -24.78
CA SER A 767 12.05 3.41 -24.32
C SER A 767 13.28 2.47 -24.34
N LEU A 768 13.14 1.14 -24.45
CA LEU A 768 14.31 0.25 -24.24
C LEU A 768 14.58 -0.86 -25.27
N TYR A 769 13.59 -1.42 -26.00
CA TYR A 769 13.85 -2.60 -26.88
C TYR A 769 13.11 -2.65 -28.24
N GLY A 770 12.49 -1.55 -28.70
CA GLY A 770 11.81 -1.48 -30.00
C GLY A 770 10.31 -1.80 -29.90
N ALA A 771 9.52 -1.25 -30.82
CA ALA A 771 8.06 -1.32 -30.82
C ALA A 771 7.57 -2.77 -30.96
N TYR A 772 6.76 -3.26 -30.03
CA TYR A 772 6.17 -4.60 -30.11
C TYR A 772 4.62 -4.59 -30.17
N THR A 773 4.17 -5.11 -31.32
CA THR A 773 2.97 -5.90 -31.71
C THR A 773 1.55 -5.35 -31.78
N VAL A 774 1.27 -4.07 -31.51
CA VAL A 774 0.00 -3.48 -32.01
C VAL A 774 0.18 -3.02 -33.45
N SER A 775 -0.21 -3.87 -34.40
CA SER A 775 -0.05 -3.65 -35.85
C SER A 775 -1.29 -3.97 -36.67
N GLY A 776 -2.38 -4.36 -36.02
CA GLY A 776 -3.66 -4.62 -36.66
C GLY A 776 -4.22 -3.36 -37.32
N ASN A 777 -4.78 -3.50 -38.53
CA ASN A 777 -5.55 -2.43 -39.16
C ASN A 777 -6.99 -2.52 -38.62
N SER A 778 -7.24 -1.88 -37.48
CA SER A 778 -8.54 -1.94 -36.81
C SER A 778 -9.49 -0.88 -37.35
N THR A 779 -10.79 -1.20 -37.34
CA THR A 779 -11.89 -0.27 -37.63
C THR A 779 -12.71 -0.09 -36.37
N LEU A 780 -12.83 1.16 -35.92
CA LEU A 780 -13.63 1.57 -34.78
C LEU A 780 -14.74 2.48 -35.32
N ASN A 781 -15.99 2.07 -35.11
CA ASN A 781 -17.17 2.87 -35.43
C ASN A 781 -17.87 3.21 -34.12
N GLY A 782 -17.97 4.49 -33.77
CA GLY A 782 -18.68 4.97 -32.57
C GLY A 782 -20.17 4.70 -32.70
N GLY A 783 -20.82 5.38 -33.63
CA GLY A 783 -22.23 5.14 -33.94
C GLY A 783 -23.06 6.38 -33.72
N ALA A 784 -23.97 6.36 -32.75
CA ALA A 784 -24.79 7.50 -32.38
C ALA A 784 -24.47 7.91 -30.95
N ASN A 785 -24.51 9.22 -30.68
CA ASN A 785 -24.09 9.92 -29.46
C ASN A 785 -22.57 10.17 -29.37
N ASP A 786 -22.11 10.73 -28.24
CA ASP A 786 -20.76 11.28 -28.11
C ASP A 786 -19.76 10.16 -27.75
N ASP A 787 -18.93 9.73 -28.71
CA ASP A 787 -18.08 8.55 -28.59
C ASP A 787 -16.59 8.86 -28.34
N ARG A 788 -15.85 7.87 -27.82
CA ARG A 788 -14.41 7.93 -27.61
C ARG A 788 -13.69 6.75 -28.29
N LEU A 789 -12.93 7.04 -29.34
CA LEU A 789 -12.21 6.05 -30.14
C LEU A 789 -10.69 6.22 -29.99
N ILE A 790 -9.99 5.14 -29.64
CA ILE A 790 -8.59 5.19 -29.22
C ILE A 790 -7.76 4.12 -29.95
N VAL A 791 -6.74 4.57 -30.69
CA VAL A 791 -5.72 3.70 -31.31
C VAL A 791 -4.29 4.14 -30.98
N ASP A 792 -4.14 4.79 -29.82
CA ASP A 792 -2.86 5.29 -29.32
C ASP A 792 -1.75 4.22 -29.38
N TYR A 793 -0.54 4.65 -29.74
CA TYR A 793 0.65 3.80 -29.89
C TYR A 793 0.52 2.64 -30.90
N SER A 794 -0.48 2.62 -31.77
CA SER A 794 -0.63 1.62 -32.83
C SER A 794 0.31 1.88 -34.02
N SER A 795 0.83 0.82 -34.62
CA SER A 795 1.55 0.87 -35.91
C SER A 795 0.67 0.51 -37.11
N GLY A 796 -0.58 0.06 -36.86
CA GLY A 796 -1.54 -0.30 -37.89
C GLY A 796 -2.19 0.92 -38.55
N ASN A 797 -2.70 0.74 -39.78
CA ASN A 797 -3.46 1.77 -40.47
C ASN A 797 -4.94 1.64 -40.07
N ASN A 798 -5.36 2.40 -39.07
CA ASN A 798 -6.69 2.27 -38.48
C ASN A 798 -7.71 3.21 -39.14
N LEU A 799 -8.98 2.83 -39.08
CA LEU A 799 -10.12 3.67 -39.41
C LEU A 799 -10.89 3.97 -38.12
N LEU A 800 -11.06 5.25 -37.80
CA LEU A 800 -11.88 5.73 -36.71
C LEU A 800 -13.02 6.55 -37.32
N ASP A 801 -14.25 6.08 -37.16
CA ASP A 801 -15.49 6.73 -37.62
C ASP A 801 -16.33 7.04 -36.38
N GLY A 802 -16.44 8.33 -36.00
CA GLY A 802 -17.16 8.78 -34.81
C GLY A 802 -18.66 8.54 -34.97
N GLY A 803 -19.26 9.09 -36.03
CA GLY A 803 -20.65 8.85 -36.37
C GLY A 803 -21.52 10.08 -36.12
N ASP A 804 -22.53 10.00 -35.26
CA ASP A 804 -23.40 11.11 -34.90
C ASP A 804 -23.15 11.54 -33.44
N GLY A 805 -22.38 12.59 -33.17
CA GLY A 805 -22.07 13.02 -31.80
C GLY A 805 -20.94 14.04 -31.78
N ASN A 806 -20.54 14.50 -30.59
CA ASN A 806 -19.28 15.24 -30.42
C ASN A 806 -18.20 14.26 -29.97
N ASP A 807 -17.56 13.64 -30.94
CA ASP A 807 -16.71 12.48 -30.72
C ASP A 807 -15.27 12.88 -30.40
N THR A 808 -14.54 11.98 -29.75
CA THR A 808 -13.11 12.12 -29.48
C THR A 808 -12.34 10.95 -30.08
N LEU A 809 -11.59 11.21 -31.14
CA LEU A 809 -10.80 10.20 -31.86
C LEU A 809 -9.31 10.48 -31.65
N THR A 810 -8.57 9.51 -31.10
CA THR A 810 -7.13 9.69 -30.78
C THR A 810 -6.24 8.57 -31.31
N ALA A 811 -5.08 8.98 -31.86
CA ALA A 811 -3.96 8.13 -32.25
C ALA A 811 -2.63 8.69 -31.70
N SER A 812 -2.63 9.17 -30.46
CA SER A 812 -1.43 9.70 -29.79
C SER A 812 -0.31 8.66 -29.76
N GLY A 813 0.89 9.05 -30.20
CA GLY A 813 2.05 8.13 -30.29
C GLY A 813 1.91 7.02 -31.34
N ALA A 814 0.82 6.98 -32.13
CA ALA A 814 0.66 6.05 -33.23
C ALA A 814 1.52 6.46 -34.43
N SER A 815 2.01 5.45 -35.17
CA SER A 815 2.87 5.63 -36.35
C SER A 815 2.24 5.15 -37.67
N GLY A 816 1.09 4.47 -37.58
CA GLY A 816 0.32 4.03 -38.74
C GLY A 816 -0.33 5.18 -39.51
N LYS A 817 -0.88 4.88 -40.68
CA LYS A 817 -1.64 5.84 -41.50
C LYS A 817 -3.11 5.73 -41.16
N ASN A 818 -3.57 6.55 -40.22
CA ASN A 818 -4.93 6.46 -39.73
C ASN A 818 -5.87 7.34 -40.57
N THR A 819 -7.12 6.91 -40.65
CA THR A 819 -8.22 7.66 -41.26
C THR A 819 -9.19 8.04 -40.15
N PHE A 820 -9.41 9.35 -39.99
CA PHE A 820 -10.32 9.92 -39.02
C PHE A 820 -11.54 10.47 -39.76
N GLN A 821 -12.73 9.99 -39.41
CA GLN A 821 -14.00 10.54 -39.85
C GLN A 821 -14.76 10.92 -38.57
N GLY A 822 -14.88 12.22 -38.30
CA GLY A 822 -15.62 12.70 -37.12
C GLY A 822 -17.10 12.34 -37.26
N GLY A 823 -17.72 12.83 -38.33
CA GLY A 823 -19.12 12.55 -38.61
C GLY A 823 -19.97 13.79 -38.32
N LYS A 824 -21.19 13.64 -37.79
CA LYS A 824 -22.02 14.79 -37.43
C LYS A 824 -21.73 15.22 -36.00
N GLY A 825 -21.38 16.48 -35.78
CA GLY A 825 -21.20 17.12 -34.48
C GLY A 825 -19.86 17.85 -34.43
N ASN A 826 -19.41 18.28 -33.25
CA ASN A 826 -18.15 19.01 -33.15
C ASN A 826 -17.07 18.10 -32.54
N ASP A 827 -16.30 17.45 -33.40
CA ASP A 827 -15.42 16.37 -32.99
C ASP A 827 -14.03 16.85 -32.59
N ASN A 828 -13.33 16.06 -31.78
CA ASN A 828 -11.92 16.27 -31.43
C ASN A 828 -11.06 15.17 -32.04
N LEU A 829 -10.21 15.54 -33.00
CA LEU A 829 -9.40 14.60 -33.79
C LEU A 829 -7.91 14.78 -33.50
N TYR A 830 -7.25 13.75 -32.95
CA TYR A 830 -5.83 13.77 -32.59
C TYR A 830 -5.02 12.80 -33.47
N GLY A 831 -4.35 13.32 -34.51
CA GLY A 831 -3.70 12.52 -35.57
C GLY A 831 -2.46 11.71 -35.16
N GLY A 832 -1.65 12.21 -34.22
CA GLY A 832 -0.41 11.53 -33.79
C GLY A 832 0.80 11.82 -34.69
N ALA A 833 1.69 10.83 -34.86
CA ALA A 833 2.97 10.98 -35.59
C ALA A 833 2.95 10.39 -37.02
N GLY A 834 1.82 9.82 -37.46
CA GLY A 834 1.61 9.13 -38.72
C GLY A 834 1.43 10.05 -39.95
N THR A 835 1.07 9.46 -41.09
CA THR A 835 0.55 10.22 -42.25
C THR A 835 -0.95 10.01 -42.31
N ASP A 836 -1.68 10.84 -41.61
CA ASP A 836 -3.09 10.64 -41.33
C ASP A 836 -3.99 11.40 -42.32
N THR A 837 -5.23 10.92 -42.45
CA THR A 837 -6.26 11.50 -43.32
C THR A 837 -7.47 11.86 -42.47
N PHE A 838 -7.88 13.13 -42.51
CA PHE A 838 -9.07 13.64 -41.85
C PHE A 838 -10.17 13.84 -42.88
N VAL A 839 -11.26 13.08 -42.75
CA VAL A 839 -12.33 12.94 -43.75
C VAL A 839 -13.53 13.81 -43.37
N PHE A 840 -13.97 14.62 -44.33
CA PHE A 840 -15.21 15.41 -44.26
C PHE A 840 -16.11 14.99 -45.42
N ASN A 841 -17.24 14.38 -45.11
CA ASN A 841 -18.19 13.92 -46.12
C ASN A 841 -19.16 15.03 -46.53
N SER A 842 -19.31 16.09 -45.72
CA SER A 842 -20.12 17.27 -46.01
C SER A 842 -19.56 18.52 -45.32
N PHE A 843 -19.91 19.71 -45.82
CA PHE A 843 -19.48 20.99 -45.21
C PHE A 843 -20.30 21.38 -43.96
N ASN A 844 -21.33 20.61 -43.61
CA ASN A 844 -22.30 20.92 -42.56
C ASN A 844 -22.46 19.78 -41.54
N GLU A 845 -21.40 18.99 -41.37
CA GLU A 845 -21.28 17.92 -40.40
C GLU A 845 -21.09 18.46 -38.98
N GLY A 846 -20.35 19.57 -38.84
CA GLY A 846 -20.20 20.37 -37.64
C GLY A 846 -18.86 21.10 -37.72
N VAL A 847 -18.27 21.50 -36.59
CA VAL A 847 -16.97 22.18 -36.56
C VAL A 847 -15.95 21.36 -35.78
N ASP A 848 -15.20 20.53 -36.51
CA ASP A 848 -14.25 19.60 -35.91
C ASP A 848 -12.94 20.29 -35.55
N SER A 849 -12.42 19.99 -34.37
CA SER A 849 -11.12 20.43 -33.89
C SER A 849 -10.06 19.40 -34.21
N ILE A 850 -9.13 19.75 -35.11
CA ILE A 850 -8.00 18.89 -35.49
C ILE A 850 -6.75 19.34 -34.73
N TYR A 851 -6.27 18.47 -33.85
CA TYR A 851 -5.09 18.69 -33.03
C TYR A 851 -3.84 18.07 -33.67
N ASN A 852 -2.72 18.79 -33.53
CA ASN A 852 -1.38 18.37 -34.00
C ASN A 852 -1.23 18.15 -35.52
N PHE A 853 -2.06 18.79 -36.35
CA PHE A 853 -2.00 18.61 -37.80
C PHE A 853 -0.62 18.94 -38.41
N ASN A 854 -0.01 17.98 -39.10
CA ASN A 854 1.26 18.12 -39.80
C ASN A 854 1.07 18.43 -41.30
N ALA A 855 1.17 19.71 -41.64
CA ALA A 855 1.00 20.19 -43.02
C ALA A 855 2.02 19.66 -44.05
N ILE A 856 3.05 18.91 -43.64
CA ILE A 856 4.03 18.30 -44.57
C ILE A 856 3.46 17.06 -45.25
N ASN A 857 2.69 16.24 -44.53
CA ASN A 857 2.37 14.87 -44.95
C ASN A 857 0.94 14.40 -44.61
N GLU A 858 0.17 15.15 -43.83
CA GLU A 858 -1.24 14.85 -43.54
C GLU A 858 -2.19 15.48 -44.56
N LEU A 859 -3.36 14.85 -44.70
CA LEU A 859 -4.38 15.20 -45.69
C LEU A 859 -5.73 15.49 -45.05
N ILE A 860 -6.40 16.50 -45.58
CA ILE A 860 -7.83 16.76 -45.40
C ILE A 860 -8.54 16.23 -46.64
N GLN A 861 -9.34 15.18 -46.47
CA GLN A 861 -10.15 14.58 -47.53
C GLN A 861 -11.56 15.18 -47.50
N VAL A 862 -12.05 15.62 -48.65
CA VAL A 862 -13.41 16.20 -48.79
C VAL A 862 -14.19 15.51 -49.89
N SER A 863 -15.46 15.22 -49.64
CA SER A 863 -16.37 14.64 -50.64
C SER A 863 -16.81 15.67 -51.67
N ALA A 864 -16.58 15.39 -52.97
CA ALA A 864 -17.08 16.26 -54.04
C ALA A 864 -18.62 16.38 -54.04
N ALA A 865 -19.31 15.32 -53.61
CA ALA A 865 -20.77 15.28 -53.55
C ALA A 865 -21.33 16.10 -52.38
N GLY A 866 -20.73 16.00 -51.19
CA GLY A 866 -21.20 16.72 -50.01
C GLY A 866 -20.87 18.21 -50.03
N PHE A 867 -19.67 18.56 -50.52
CA PHE A 867 -19.27 19.98 -50.67
C PHE A 867 -19.86 20.61 -51.95
N GLY A 868 -20.07 19.84 -53.01
CA GLY A 868 -20.71 20.30 -54.24
C GLY A 868 -19.90 21.35 -55.01
N GLY A 869 -20.58 22.21 -55.77
CA GLY A 869 -19.97 23.37 -56.42
C GLY A 869 -18.92 23.07 -57.49
N ALA A 870 -19.07 21.98 -58.25
CA ALA A 870 -18.16 21.58 -59.34
C ALA A 870 -16.70 21.28 -58.93
N LEU A 871 -16.49 20.85 -57.68
CA LEU A 871 -15.22 20.26 -57.27
C LEU A 871 -14.93 19.02 -58.13
N SER A 872 -13.68 18.89 -58.57
CA SER A 872 -13.20 17.75 -59.37
C SER A 872 -12.38 16.83 -58.48
N SER A 873 -12.60 15.53 -58.59
CA SER A 873 -11.84 14.52 -57.84
C SER A 873 -10.33 14.62 -58.14
N GLY A 874 -9.51 14.48 -57.10
CA GLY A 874 -8.06 14.67 -57.12
C GLY A 874 -7.58 15.79 -56.18
N LEU A 875 -6.33 16.23 -56.36
CA LEU A 875 -5.76 17.35 -55.59
C LEU A 875 -6.53 18.65 -55.85
N LEU A 876 -6.77 19.42 -54.79
CA LEU A 876 -7.47 20.70 -54.91
C LEU A 876 -6.72 21.67 -55.82
N SER A 877 -7.42 22.30 -56.76
CA SER A 877 -6.83 23.33 -57.62
C SER A 877 -6.37 24.53 -56.79
N ALA A 878 -5.18 25.07 -57.08
CA ALA A 878 -4.68 26.28 -56.44
C ALA A 878 -5.62 27.49 -56.60
N SER A 879 -6.44 27.53 -57.66
CA SER A 879 -7.45 28.58 -57.86
C SER A 879 -8.63 28.49 -56.88
N SER A 880 -8.77 27.35 -56.19
CA SER A 880 -9.89 27.03 -55.30
C SER A 880 -9.57 27.17 -53.82
N PHE A 881 -8.33 27.53 -53.48
CA PHE A 881 -7.86 27.73 -52.11
C PHE A 881 -7.38 29.17 -51.90
N THR A 882 -7.58 29.73 -50.71
CA THR A 882 -6.99 31.02 -50.31
C THR A 882 -6.70 31.10 -48.82
N LEU A 883 -5.68 31.87 -48.47
CA LEU A 883 -5.40 32.27 -47.08
C LEU A 883 -6.13 33.56 -46.75
N GLY A 884 -6.71 33.66 -45.55
CA GLY A 884 -7.38 34.86 -45.05
C GLY A 884 -8.68 34.56 -44.32
N THR A 885 -9.57 35.56 -44.26
CA THR A 885 -10.86 35.47 -43.56
C THR A 885 -12.06 35.36 -44.51
N SER A 886 -11.85 35.48 -45.82
CA SER A 886 -12.91 35.38 -46.83
C SER A 886 -12.39 35.06 -48.24
N ALA A 887 -13.27 34.53 -49.10
CA ALA A 887 -12.99 34.38 -50.52
C ALA A 887 -12.89 35.74 -51.22
N THR A 888 -11.91 35.89 -52.12
CA THR A 888 -11.65 37.11 -52.91
C THR A 888 -11.99 36.96 -54.38
N THR A 889 -12.24 35.73 -54.85
CA THR A 889 -12.65 35.42 -56.22
C THR A 889 -13.71 34.34 -56.20
N SER A 890 -14.52 34.24 -57.26
CA SER A 890 -15.58 33.23 -57.35
C SER A 890 -15.10 31.79 -57.52
N ASN A 891 -13.80 31.60 -57.77
CA ASN A 891 -13.21 30.27 -57.92
C ASN A 891 -12.71 29.71 -56.59
N GLN A 892 -12.46 30.56 -55.59
CA GLN A 892 -11.98 30.19 -54.27
C GLN A 892 -13.13 29.60 -53.45
N ARG A 893 -12.95 28.36 -52.99
CA ARG A 893 -13.99 27.59 -52.29
C ARG A 893 -13.57 27.22 -50.88
N PHE A 894 -12.27 27.04 -50.64
CA PHE A 894 -11.70 26.76 -49.33
C PHE A 894 -10.88 27.96 -48.85
N ILE A 895 -11.15 28.41 -47.62
CA ILE A 895 -10.54 29.59 -47.02
C ILE A 895 -9.94 29.20 -45.67
N TYR A 896 -8.64 29.43 -45.48
CA TYR A 896 -7.96 29.14 -44.23
C TYR A 896 -7.45 30.40 -43.55
N ASN A 897 -7.89 30.64 -42.32
CA ASN A 897 -7.40 31.72 -41.48
C ASN A 897 -6.18 31.24 -40.69
N ASN A 898 -4.97 31.50 -41.19
CA ASN A 898 -3.73 31.08 -40.53
C ASN A 898 -3.50 31.69 -39.13
N THR A 899 -4.17 32.78 -38.77
CA THR A 899 -4.05 33.35 -37.41
C THR A 899 -4.87 32.57 -36.39
N THR A 900 -6.09 32.19 -36.74
CA THR A 900 -7.00 31.49 -35.81
C THR A 900 -7.04 29.99 -36.01
N GLY A 901 -6.58 29.48 -37.16
CA GLY A 901 -6.66 28.08 -37.56
C GLY A 901 -8.02 27.64 -38.13
N ALA A 902 -8.97 28.56 -38.29
CA ALA A 902 -10.32 28.24 -38.77
C ALA A 902 -10.34 27.98 -40.29
N LEU A 903 -11.04 26.92 -40.70
CA LEU A 903 -11.18 26.49 -42.09
C LEU A 903 -12.65 26.60 -42.53
N TYR A 904 -12.87 27.36 -43.61
CA TYR A 904 -14.20 27.69 -44.12
C TYR A 904 -14.40 27.17 -45.55
N PHE A 905 -15.66 26.84 -45.85
CA PHE A 905 -16.13 26.53 -47.19
C PHE A 905 -17.11 27.61 -47.67
N ASP A 906 -16.85 28.11 -48.89
CA ASP A 906 -17.75 28.98 -49.63
C ASP A 906 -18.60 28.13 -50.58
N GLN A 907 -19.87 27.91 -50.25
CA GLN A 907 -20.77 27.09 -51.06
C GLN A 907 -21.21 27.77 -52.36
N ASP A 908 -21.41 29.10 -52.34
CA ASP A 908 -22.00 29.83 -53.47
C ASP A 908 -20.97 30.40 -54.45
N GLY A 909 -19.69 30.41 -54.06
CA GLY A 909 -18.59 30.89 -54.90
C GLY A 909 -18.70 32.38 -55.18
N SER A 910 -19.25 33.16 -54.26
CA SER A 910 -19.33 34.62 -54.37
C SER A 910 -18.08 35.25 -53.75
N ALA A 911 -17.44 36.18 -54.46
CA ALA A 911 -16.20 36.85 -54.01
C ALA A 911 -16.41 37.77 -52.78
N GLY A 912 -16.68 37.17 -51.62
CA GLY A 912 -16.88 37.83 -50.32
C GLY A 912 -18.30 38.33 -50.05
N GLY A 913 -19.31 37.83 -50.77
CA GLY A 913 -20.68 38.35 -50.72
C GLY A 913 -21.62 37.75 -49.66
N PHE A 914 -21.39 36.51 -49.19
CA PHE A 914 -22.30 35.75 -48.32
C PHE A 914 -21.60 34.70 -47.41
N THR A 915 -22.43 34.00 -46.62
CA THR A 915 -22.16 33.16 -45.43
C THR A 915 -21.30 31.93 -45.70
N GLN A 916 -19.98 32.07 -45.61
CA GLN A 916 -19.04 30.94 -45.53
C GLN A 916 -19.32 30.10 -44.28
N VAL A 917 -19.23 28.78 -44.41
CA VAL A 917 -19.47 27.84 -43.30
C VAL A 917 -18.13 27.34 -42.79
N GLN A 918 -17.88 27.51 -41.49
CA GLN A 918 -16.74 26.87 -40.86
C GLN A 918 -17.05 25.38 -40.73
N PHE A 919 -16.11 24.52 -41.13
CA PHE A 919 -16.28 23.07 -41.00
C PHE A 919 -15.13 22.40 -40.24
N ALA A 920 -14.02 23.10 -40.01
CA ALA A 920 -12.93 22.61 -39.18
C ALA A 920 -12.16 23.75 -38.49
N GLN A 921 -11.44 23.38 -37.43
CA GLN A 921 -10.62 24.25 -36.60
C GLN A 921 -9.28 23.55 -36.32
N LEU A 922 -8.19 24.12 -36.82
CA LEU A 922 -6.82 23.68 -36.54
C LEU A 922 -6.15 24.60 -35.51
N SER A 923 -4.96 24.26 -35.03
CA SER A 923 -4.09 25.21 -34.32
C SER A 923 -3.73 26.41 -35.20
N GLY A 924 -3.67 27.61 -34.62
CA GLY A 924 -3.20 28.81 -35.32
C GLY A 924 -1.73 28.68 -35.74
N GLY A 925 -1.39 29.13 -36.95
CA GLY A 925 -0.03 29.13 -37.50
C GLY A 925 0.35 27.93 -38.38
N VAL A 926 -0.56 26.97 -38.61
CA VAL A 926 -0.30 25.82 -39.48
C VAL A 926 -0.20 26.26 -40.94
N SER A 927 0.88 25.91 -41.64
CA SER A 927 1.13 26.34 -43.02
C SER A 927 0.38 25.50 -44.07
N LEU A 928 -0.96 25.63 -44.13
CA LEU A 928 -1.79 24.90 -45.10
C LEU A 928 -1.68 25.44 -46.53
N SER A 929 -1.79 24.52 -47.50
CA SER A 929 -1.91 24.82 -48.93
C SER A 929 -2.93 23.90 -49.60
N GLN A 930 -3.24 24.15 -50.88
CA GLN A 930 -4.12 23.28 -51.67
C GLN A 930 -3.62 21.81 -51.76
N ASN A 931 -2.32 21.57 -51.54
CA ASN A 931 -1.75 20.22 -51.61
C ASN A 931 -2.15 19.36 -50.40
N ASN A 932 -2.64 19.96 -49.32
CA ASN A 932 -3.16 19.25 -48.15
C ASN A 932 -4.61 18.78 -48.34
N PHE A 933 -5.25 19.10 -49.47
CA PHE A 933 -6.64 18.76 -49.73
C PHE A 933 -6.77 17.71 -50.84
N LEU A 934 -7.43 16.61 -50.52
CA LEU A 934 -7.81 15.56 -51.47
C LEU A 934 -9.33 15.59 -51.66
N VAL A 935 -9.79 15.88 -52.88
CA VAL A 935 -11.20 15.78 -53.23
C VAL A 935 -11.47 14.36 -53.73
N VAL A 936 -12.42 13.66 -53.11
CA VAL A 936 -12.84 12.31 -53.54
C VAL A 936 -14.14 12.30 -54.32
#